data_AF-A0A2E4M4M5-F1
#
_entry.id   AF-A0A2E4M4M5-F1
#
_cell.length_a   1.000
_cell.length_b   1.000
_cell.length_c   1.000
_cell.angle_alpha   90.00
_cell.angle_beta   90.00
_cell.angle_gamma   90.00
#
_symmetry.space_group_name_H-M   'P 1'
#
loop_
_entity.id
_entity.type
_entity.pdbx_description
1 polymer ?
#
loop_
_entity_poly.entity_id
_entity_poly.type
_entity_poly.pdbx_seq_one_letter_code
_entity_poly.pdbx_strand_id
1 'polypeptide(L)'
;MFSIPLRKQNATSRWYRCAVTLLFAATIQFPIGTSVRAQESEKEDITIIRIANDGGFKAMKPKRWTLLEAEIWNRSDRDVLIDIYGMFDNRASKETTVQIGRSVLLPARSKQIIPYPIRIPDHEMTLKSLEMSGVDVQSLVFDKTDGSSRRVGGPSGGILEPRVVNTDFSTPILGVIPFINHEENENRLYLASRGVGVDEVPTHVYRTLQAMRKHFNFRERIYRPATAGVPPSPAALDPLDQLVVADPEYSDQFVVLDEIRDWVYRGGRLWIMADRTGLDLAQYILGETVDFTELEPARLSEVTIEEANPTLGFVPSTFTYEKPLTMLRVMADGAEVIHEVNGWPASLWKDLGNGSVLVTTLASEAWSTIPQNDYMGLQVIPQQALRRLGDRMNLPSARLFTASDVAQPDEDDPTEDELEIDRSILVSQSYDKENRPFDEYIRQRIGYSIVTRGHIMAVLGGFCLLVLVGSIVLLKRGRGELILIAGPAAAVFFAGYLTMVGNSSRNTSGNMQASIQWVTLENNSNTAAVRGLAAVFNTGKTTGQIRSINGGLYWPQLQGLEGQDLRILFSDLQNWQWQNLELPAGLRKLPFATNVTFEKEVFARAQFSDQGLTGTYDLAAFDKTEDSLLVVPDGRRISAELSDGSITVSGDDLGDAVTGKSQVDGNLERRLPILEQLLSNQEYKLHVPLVEQPSILTWSNPISEGFEFPEQQEHVGDALVLIPLAIDETPAGSAFTVPSVFLSFQNSSGPLQPTPSGAYNSVVGEWQPMTNAQKIWLKYRLPAQVSPANLTRAVIRLSVRAPDREVQLIGQDQGVVEILESKRDVTSTVSFEIVDEKYLQLEEDGSYLFGFNITNAASGDDLSSPWQISDVQVQLSGTKTQ
;
A
#
# COMPACT_ATOMS: atom_id res chain seq x y z
N MET A 1 62.73 -28.70 -7.14
CA MET A 1 63.71 -27.58 -7.20
C MET A 1 63.18 -26.47 -6.31
N PHE A 2 63.85 -25.96 -5.28
CA PHE A 2 65.10 -26.37 -4.61
C PHE A 2 64.82 -26.71 -3.14
N SER A 3 65.84 -27.12 -2.38
CA SER A 3 65.68 -27.78 -1.08
C SER A 3 66.69 -27.29 -0.02
N ILE A 4 66.25 -27.18 1.26
CA ILE A 4 67.07 -27.41 2.50
C ILE A 4 68.13 -26.29 2.80
N PRO A 5 68.74 -26.08 4.02
CA PRO A 5 68.54 -26.61 5.40
C PRO A 5 68.44 -25.60 6.59
N LEU A 6 67.78 -26.06 7.66
CA LEU A 6 68.21 -26.21 9.10
C LEU A 6 69.46 -25.49 9.70
N ARG A 7 69.28 -24.88 10.90
CA ARG A 7 69.97 -25.15 12.22
C ARG A 7 69.43 -24.17 13.30
N LYS A 8 69.04 -24.46 14.55
CA LYS A 8 69.25 -25.49 15.62
C LYS A 8 70.29 -25.09 16.70
N GLN A 9 69.93 -25.28 17.99
CA GLN A 9 70.72 -25.18 19.25
C GLN A 9 70.91 -23.78 19.90
N ASN A 10 71.04 -23.57 21.23
CA ASN A 10 70.77 -24.40 22.43
C ASN A 10 70.74 -23.54 23.74
N ALA A 11 69.80 -23.85 24.64
CA ALA A 11 69.92 -24.18 26.08
C ALA A 11 70.86 -23.43 27.10
N THR A 12 70.24 -22.84 28.14
CA THR A 12 70.48 -23.00 29.62
C THR A 12 71.93 -23.03 30.20
N SER A 13 72.33 -22.33 31.30
CA SER A 13 71.76 -22.40 32.67
C SER A 13 72.60 -21.65 33.75
N ARG A 14 71.93 -21.23 34.86
CA ARG A 14 72.32 -21.25 36.31
C ARG A 14 73.50 -20.41 36.91
N TRP A 15 73.32 -20.15 38.23
CA TRP A 15 74.25 -20.03 39.40
C TRP A 15 74.10 -18.67 40.18
N TYR A 16 74.00 -18.55 41.53
CA TYR A 16 73.87 -19.54 42.64
C TYR A 16 73.59 -18.88 44.05
N ARG A 17 73.03 -19.65 45.02
CA ARG A 17 73.17 -19.57 46.53
C ARG A 17 72.60 -18.33 47.30
N CYS A 18 72.27 -18.30 48.60
CA CYS A 18 72.22 -19.21 49.80
C CYS A 18 71.39 -18.52 50.94
N ALA A 19 71.03 -19.05 52.14
CA ALA A 19 70.66 -20.41 52.62
C ALA A 19 70.31 -20.45 54.16
N VAL A 20 69.36 -21.31 54.57
CA VAL A 20 69.25 -22.07 55.88
C VAL A 20 68.99 -21.34 57.22
N THR A 21 67.85 -21.64 57.91
CA THR A 21 67.72 -22.45 59.17
C THR A 21 66.25 -22.56 59.65
N LEU A 22 65.89 -23.66 60.33
CA LEU A 22 64.54 -24.05 60.81
C LEU A 22 64.17 -23.57 62.23
N LEU A 23 62.87 -23.46 62.52
CA LEU A 23 62.23 -24.07 63.71
C LEU A 23 60.69 -24.13 63.57
N PHE A 24 60.06 -25.19 64.07
CA PHE A 24 58.63 -25.49 63.95
C PHE A 24 57.96 -25.49 65.34
N ALA A 25 56.91 -24.68 65.54
CA ALA A 25 55.98 -24.80 66.66
C ALA A 25 54.63 -24.14 66.30
N ALA A 26 53.52 -24.79 66.66
CA ALA A 26 52.17 -24.22 66.52
C ALA A 26 51.98 -23.04 67.51
N THR A 27 51.04 -22.10 67.37
CA THR A 27 49.62 -22.24 66.94
C THR A 27 49.02 -20.85 66.62
N ILE A 28 47.81 -20.82 66.04
CA ILE A 28 46.85 -19.69 65.92
C ILE A 28 47.00 -18.79 64.68
N GLN A 29 45.87 -18.57 63.99
CA GLN A 29 45.73 -17.91 62.69
C GLN A 29 45.61 -16.39 62.78
N PHE A 30 46.27 -15.66 61.87
CA PHE A 30 45.78 -14.43 61.25
C PHE A 30 46.55 -14.19 59.92
N PRO A 31 45.90 -14.26 58.74
CA PRO A 31 46.56 -13.94 57.47
C PRO A 31 46.57 -12.43 57.22
N ILE A 32 47.67 -11.78 57.63
CA ILE A 32 48.23 -10.63 56.90
C ILE A 32 48.90 -11.25 55.66
N GLY A 33 48.73 -10.79 54.42
CA GLY A 33 48.26 -9.49 53.98
C GLY A 33 49.26 -8.90 52.98
N THR A 34 49.45 -9.59 51.85
CA THR A 34 50.33 -9.14 50.74
C THR A 34 49.57 -9.14 49.43
N SER A 35 48.79 -8.07 49.25
CA SER A 35 48.37 -7.49 47.97
C SER A 35 48.44 -8.41 46.74
N VAL A 36 47.52 -9.38 46.66
CA VAL A 36 46.86 -9.59 45.38
C VAL A 36 46.19 -8.25 45.08
N ARG A 37 46.71 -7.49 44.12
CA ARG A 37 45.93 -6.41 43.51
C ARG A 37 44.85 -7.10 42.71
N ALA A 38 43.82 -7.54 43.42
CA ALA A 38 42.52 -7.75 42.84
C ALA A 38 42.23 -6.41 42.18
N GLN A 39 42.31 -6.40 40.86
CA GLN A 39 41.58 -5.44 40.10
C GLN A 39 40.13 -5.81 40.39
N GLU A 40 39.57 -5.21 41.45
CA GLU A 40 38.17 -4.88 41.47
C GLU A 40 37.94 -4.22 40.12
N SER A 41 37.38 -4.98 39.18
CA SER A 41 36.69 -4.33 38.09
C SER A 41 35.66 -3.46 38.78
N GLU A 42 35.74 -2.15 38.56
CA GLU A 42 34.59 -1.27 38.79
C GLU A 42 33.43 -1.98 38.13
N LYS A 43 32.53 -2.50 38.97
CA LYS A 43 31.55 -3.48 38.55
C LYS A 43 30.56 -2.70 37.73
N GLU A 44 30.67 -2.77 36.39
CA GLU A 44 29.97 -1.83 35.51
C GLU A 44 28.50 -1.71 35.96
N ASP A 45 28.15 -0.49 36.34
CA ASP A 45 26.85 -0.12 36.90
C ASP A 45 25.70 -0.49 35.95
N ILE A 46 26.01 -0.63 34.67
CA ILE A 46 25.14 -1.13 33.61
C ILE A 46 25.86 -2.31 32.97
N THR A 47 25.15 -3.36 32.59
CA THR A 47 25.76 -4.47 31.85
C THR A 47 24.80 -5.02 30.81
N ILE A 48 25.32 -5.28 29.62
CA ILE A 48 24.59 -5.95 28.53
C ILE A 48 24.59 -7.46 28.83
N ILE A 49 23.40 -8.05 28.95
CA ILE A 49 23.23 -9.50 29.17
C ILE A 49 23.13 -10.21 27.82
N ARG A 50 22.35 -9.64 26.89
CA ARG A 50 22.24 -10.05 25.48
C ARG A 50 22.03 -8.82 24.61
N ILE A 51 22.43 -8.89 23.33
CA ILE A 51 22.17 -7.84 22.34
C ILE A 51 21.92 -8.47 20.97
N ALA A 52 21.35 -7.68 20.06
CA ALA A 52 21.11 -8.03 18.67
C ALA A 52 20.17 -9.24 18.46
N ASN A 53 19.44 -9.70 19.48
CA ASN A 53 18.48 -10.81 19.36
C ASN A 53 17.30 -10.44 18.46
N ASP A 54 16.61 -11.44 17.92
CA ASP A 54 15.44 -11.22 17.05
C ASP A 54 14.27 -10.64 17.87
N GLY A 55 13.86 -9.41 17.55
CA GLY A 55 12.68 -8.75 18.12
C GLY A 55 11.47 -8.79 17.18
N GLY A 56 10.35 -8.19 17.62
CA GLY A 56 9.13 -8.13 16.81
C GLY A 56 8.65 -9.52 16.40
N PHE A 57 8.39 -9.74 15.11
CA PHE A 57 8.00 -11.06 14.58
C PHE A 57 9.19 -11.99 14.21
N LYS A 58 10.44 -11.59 14.48
CA LYS A 58 11.67 -12.30 14.04
C LYS A 58 11.82 -12.38 12.52
N ALA A 59 10.94 -11.72 11.77
CA ALA A 59 11.03 -11.56 10.32
C ALA A 59 12.01 -10.43 9.99
N MET A 60 12.88 -10.67 9.01
CA MET A 60 13.85 -9.69 8.55
C MET A 60 13.89 -9.78 7.02
N LYS A 61 13.42 -8.74 6.33
CA LYS A 61 13.37 -8.69 4.86
C LYS A 61 14.36 -7.61 4.38
N PRO A 62 15.15 -7.84 3.31
CA PRO A 62 16.01 -6.80 2.74
C PRO A 62 15.25 -5.50 2.50
N LYS A 63 15.91 -4.35 2.70
CA LYS A 63 15.34 -2.98 2.55
C LYS A 63 14.19 -2.63 3.51
N ARG A 64 13.70 -3.55 4.34
CA ARG A 64 12.67 -3.29 5.38
C ARG A 64 13.30 -2.96 6.72
N TRP A 65 12.52 -2.27 7.55
CA TRP A 65 12.79 -2.06 8.97
C TRP A 65 12.40 -3.32 9.75
N THR A 66 13.15 -3.62 10.81
CA THR A 66 12.81 -4.67 11.78
C THR A 66 13.32 -4.27 13.17
N LEU A 67 13.00 -5.06 14.19
CA LEU A 67 13.47 -4.84 15.57
C LEU A 67 14.51 -5.89 15.97
N LEU A 68 15.56 -5.43 16.65
CA LEU A 68 16.40 -6.27 17.48
C LEU A 68 16.16 -5.98 18.95
N GLU A 69 16.49 -6.93 19.82
CA GLU A 69 16.34 -6.81 21.28
C GLU A 69 17.69 -6.80 22.00
N ALA A 70 17.81 -5.89 22.97
CA ALA A 70 18.90 -5.84 23.95
C ALA A 70 18.36 -6.10 25.36
N GLU A 71 18.93 -7.09 26.04
CA GLU A 71 18.64 -7.38 27.45
C GLU A 71 19.71 -6.70 28.30
N ILE A 72 19.35 -5.61 29.00
CA ILE A 72 20.29 -4.75 29.72
C ILE A 72 19.87 -4.66 31.19
N TRP A 73 20.86 -4.68 32.10
CA TRP A 73 20.65 -4.55 33.53
C TRP A 73 21.34 -3.30 34.07
N ASN A 74 20.55 -2.32 34.51
CA ASN A 74 21.01 -1.23 35.35
C ASN A 74 21.09 -1.73 36.80
N ARG A 75 22.31 -1.86 37.32
CA ARG A 75 22.59 -2.25 38.71
C ARG A 75 22.78 -1.05 39.62
N SER A 76 22.85 0.17 39.10
CA SER A 76 23.05 1.37 39.92
C SER A 76 21.78 1.78 40.67
N ASP A 77 21.95 2.68 41.64
CA ASP A 77 20.86 3.33 42.39
C ASP A 77 20.31 4.60 41.69
N ARG A 78 20.70 4.87 40.43
CA ARG A 78 20.19 5.99 39.62
C ARG A 78 19.61 5.52 38.30
N ASP A 79 18.71 6.31 37.74
CA ASP A 79 18.28 6.14 36.36
C ASP A 79 19.45 6.50 35.42
N VAL A 80 19.56 5.79 34.30
CA VAL A 80 20.66 5.92 33.34
C VAL A 80 20.08 6.16 31.96
N LEU A 81 20.51 7.22 31.28
CA LEU A 81 20.21 7.41 29.87
C LEU A 81 21.19 6.59 29.02
N ILE A 82 20.68 5.69 28.18
CA ILE A 82 21.50 4.90 27.25
C ILE A 82 21.10 5.15 25.79
N ASP A 83 22.08 5.10 24.90
CA ASP A 83 21.85 4.94 23.46
C ASP A 83 22.27 3.52 23.04
N ILE A 84 21.41 2.83 22.29
CA ILE A 84 21.71 1.55 21.62
C ILE A 84 21.80 1.80 20.13
N TYR A 85 22.85 1.33 19.45
CA TYR A 85 23.02 1.45 18.00
C TYR A 85 23.26 0.09 17.35
N GLY A 86 22.58 -0.18 16.23
CA GLY A 86 22.91 -1.24 15.27
C GLY A 86 23.52 -0.67 13.99
N MET A 87 24.46 -1.39 13.38
CA MET A 87 25.04 -1.09 12.07
C MET A 87 25.47 -2.38 11.36
N PHE A 88 25.47 -2.37 10.03
CA PHE A 88 25.91 -3.49 9.20
C PHE A 88 27.31 -3.23 8.62
N ASP A 89 28.08 -4.29 8.36
CA ASP A 89 29.43 -4.16 7.79
C ASP A 89 29.39 -4.02 6.26
N ASN A 90 29.08 -2.81 5.81
CA ASN A 90 28.96 -2.47 4.38
C ASN A 90 30.32 -2.35 3.64
N ARG A 91 31.44 -2.81 4.23
CA ARG A 91 32.76 -2.76 3.58
C ARG A 91 32.85 -3.55 2.28
N ALA A 92 31.99 -4.56 2.08
CA ALA A 92 31.89 -5.31 0.83
C ALA A 92 31.12 -4.55 -0.26
N SER A 93 30.01 -3.88 0.09
CA SER A 93 29.13 -3.17 -0.86
C SER A 93 29.60 -1.76 -1.22
N LYS A 94 30.53 -1.17 -0.44
CA LYS A 94 30.94 0.25 -0.49
C LYS A 94 29.82 1.25 -0.15
N GLU A 95 28.67 0.78 0.30
CA GLU A 95 27.60 1.67 0.77
C GLU A 95 28.01 2.42 2.03
N THR A 96 27.45 3.62 2.22
CA THR A 96 27.63 4.41 3.45
C THR A 96 27.08 3.65 4.65
N THR A 97 27.92 3.37 5.64
CA THR A 97 27.51 2.77 6.91
C THR A 97 26.61 3.74 7.69
N VAL A 98 25.34 3.37 7.90
CA VAL A 98 24.40 4.13 8.73
C VAL A 98 24.28 3.46 10.11
N GLN A 99 24.41 4.26 11.17
CA GLN A 99 24.16 3.82 12.54
C GLN A 99 22.71 4.11 12.92
N ILE A 100 21.91 3.07 13.14
CA ILE A 100 20.49 3.20 13.52
C ILE A 100 20.40 2.93 15.02
N GLY A 101 19.83 3.83 15.80
CA GLY A 101 19.78 3.65 17.25
C GLY A 101 18.58 4.24 17.97
N ARG A 102 18.43 3.82 19.23
CA ARG A 102 17.36 4.24 20.14
C ARG A 102 17.96 4.78 21.42
N SER A 103 17.47 5.92 21.90
CA SER A 103 17.78 6.46 23.22
C SER A 103 16.69 6.03 24.21
N VAL A 104 17.08 5.53 25.40
CA VAL A 104 16.15 5.00 26.41
C VAL A 104 16.65 5.33 27.81
N LEU A 105 15.75 5.77 28.69
CA LEU A 105 16.01 5.89 30.12
C LEU A 105 15.81 4.52 30.80
N LEU A 106 16.86 3.98 31.38
CA LEU A 106 16.87 2.74 32.15
C LEU A 106 16.67 3.03 33.65
N PRO A 107 15.55 2.63 34.27
CA PRO A 107 15.31 2.86 35.70
C PRO A 107 16.37 2.23 36.61
N ALA A 108 16.63 2.85 37.75
CA ALA A 108 17.51 2.34 38.81
C ALA A 108 17.16 0.88 39.18
N ARG A 109 18.19 0.06 39.46
CA ARG A 109 18.08 -1.37 39.82
C ARG A 109 17.26 -2.26 38.87
N SER A 110 16.89 -1.79 37.68
CA SER A 110 16.01 -2.52 36.75
C SER A 110 16.76 -3.34 35.71
N LYS A 111 16.13 -4.44 35.29
CA LYS A 111 16.55 -5.24 34.14
C LYS A 111 15.45 -5.16 33.09
N GLN A 112 15.79 -4.76 31.87
CA GLN A 112 14.85 -4.48 30.80
C GLN A 112 15.24 -5.23 29.52
N ILE A 113 14.22 -5.63 28.75
CA ILE A 113 14.38 -6.02 27.34
C ILE A 113 13.97 -4.80 26.52
N ILE A 114 14.91 -4.28 25.73
CA ILE A 114 14.74 -3.04 24.98
C ILE A 114 14.79 -3.37 23.49
N PRO A 115 13.64 -3.27 22.78
CA PRO A 115 13.66 -3.34 21.33
C PRO A 115 14.25 -2.06 20.74
N TYR A 116 15.08 -2.17 19.71
CA TYR A 116 15.65 -1.07 18.95
C TYR A 116 15.55 -1.33 17.44
N PRO A 117 15.26 -0.31 16.63
CA PRO A 117 15.07 -0.48 15.20
C PRO A 117 16.40 -0.69 14.48
N ILE A 118 16.33 -1.48 13.42
CA ILE A 118 17.34 -1.60 12.38
C ILE A 118 16.65 -1.61 11.01
N ARG A 119 17.39 -1.31 9.94
CA ARG A 119 16.95 -1.51 8.56
C ARG A 119 17.91 -2.46 7.89
N ILE A 120 17.39 -3.54 7.30
CA ILE A 120 18.23 -4.54 6.62
C ILE A 120 18.82 -3.91 5.34
N PRO A 121 20.14 -3.98 5.12
CA PRO A 121 20.76 -3.46 3.90
C PRO A 121 20.32 -4.26 2.67
N ASP A 122 20.53 -3.71 1.48
CA ASP A 122 20.44 -4.51 0.27
C ASP A 122 21.62 -5.49 0.21
N HIS A 123 21.38 -6.72 -0.23
CA HIS A 123 22.40 -7.76 -0.31
C HIS A 123 21.91 -8.95 -1.12
N GLU A 124 22.85 -9.69 -1.71
CA GLU A 124 22.54 -10.88 -2.48
C GLU A 124 22.04 -12.06 -1.61
N MET A 125 21.16 -12.85 -2.21
CA MET A 125 20.63 -14.09 -1.66
C MET A 125 21.67 -15.22 -1.76
N THR A 126 22.30 -15.58 -0.64
CA THR A 126 23.34 -16.63 -0.60
C THR A 126 22.77 -18.05 -0.64
N LEU A 127 21.56 -18.28 -0.15
CA LEU A 127 20.90 -19.60 -0.11
C LEU A 127 19.64 -19.60 -1.00
N LYS A 128 19.84 -19.52 -2.33
CA LYS A 128 18.75 -19.44 -3.33
C LYS A 128 17.65 -20.50 -3.14
N SER A 129 18.01 -21.75 -2.81
CA SER A 129 17.05 -22.84 -2.62
C SER A 129 16.12 -22.67 -1.40
N LEU A 130 16.49 -21.81 -0.45
CA LEU A 130 15.74 -21.52 0.77
C LEU A 130 15.20 -20.08 0.81
N GLU A 131 15.47 -19.23 -0.19
CA GLU A 131 15.15 -17.79 -0.16
C GLU A 131 15.69 -17.09 1.10
N MET A 132 16.94 -17.36 1.47
CA MET A 132 17.58 -16.76 2.64
C MET A 132 18.98 -16.22 2.35
N SER A 133 19.41 -15.28 3.19
CA SER A 133 20.81 -14.89 3.35
C SER A 133 21.13 -14.62 4.81
N GLY A 134 22.42 -14.41 5.12
CA GLY A 134 22.88 -14.04 6.45
C GLY A 134 23.73 -12.77 6.37
N VAL A 135 23.48 -11.80 7.25
CA VAL A 135 24.22 -10.53 7.28
C VAL A 135 24.71 -10.24 8.70
N ASP A 136 25.95 -9.80 8.85
CA ASP A 136 26.52 -9.43 10.15
C ASP A 136 26.03 -8.05 10.61
N VAL A 137 25.33 -8.03 11.74
CA VAL A 137 24.99 -6.79 12.46
C VAL A 137 25.92 -6.61 13.66
N GLN A 138 26.57 -5.46 13.75
CA GLN A 138 27.29 -5.03 14.95
C GLN A 138 26.38 -4.12 15.78
N SER A 139 26.26 -4.41 17.07
CA SER A 139 25.47 -3.60 18.00
C SER A 139 26.31 -3.04 19.16
N LEU A 140 26.07 -1.79 19.52
CA LEU A 140 26.80 -1.01 20.52
C LEU A 140 25.83 -0.37 21.52
N VAL A 141 26.25 -0.22 22.78
CA VAL A 141 25.51 0.55 23.79
C VAL A 141 26.43 1.58 24.42
N PHE A 142 25.91 2.78 24.64
CA PHE A 142 26.59 3.87 25.33
C PHE A 142 25.72 4.39 26.48
N ASP A 143 26.32 4.53 27.65
CA ASP A 143 25.84 5.38 28.74
C ASP A 143 26.08 6.84 28.38
N LYS A 144 25.03 7.65 28.52
CA LYS A 144 24.94 9.06 28.14
C LYS A 144 24.52 9.96 29.30
N THR A 145 24.35 9.40 30.49
CA THR A 145 23.75 10.04 31.68
C THR A 145 24.45 11.35 32.06
N ASP A 146 25.79 11.34 32.03
CA ASP A 146 26.61 12.49 32.41
C ASP A 146 27.07 13.31 31.17
N GLY A 147 26.33 13.24 30.05
CA GLY A 147 26.61 13.92 28.77
C GLY A 147 27.76 13.32 27.95
N SER A 148 28.75 12.71 28.60
CA SER A 148 29.81 11.94 27.96
C SER A 148 29.31 10.57 27.45
N SER A 149 29.74 10.14 26.27
CA SER A 149 29.41 8.81 25.72
C SER A 149 30.37 7.75 26.26
N ARG A 150 29.99 7.00 27.29
CA ARG A 150 30.77 5.86 27.81
C ARG A 150 30.23 4.55 27.21
N ARG A 151 31.07 3.78 26.50
CA ARG A 151 30.67 2.47 25.97
C ARG A 151 30.40 1.49 27.11
N VAL A 152 29.31 0.72 27.02
CA VAL A 152 28.94 -0.33 27.99
C VAL A 152 29.39 -1.70 27.46
N GLY A 153 29.90 -2.57 28.33
CA GLY A 153 30.37 -3.91 27.99
C GLY A 153 29.34 -5.03 28.22
N GLY A 154 29.71 -6.23 27.76
CA GLY A 154 29.12 -7.48 28.26
C GLY A 154 29.61 -7.82 29.67
N PRO A 155 29.20 -8.94 30.28
CA PRO A 155 29.52 -9.26 31.68
C PRO A 155 31.01 -9.45 31.99
N SER A 156 31.83 -9.63 30.94
CA SER A 156 33.29 -9.73 30.98
C SER A 156 34.03 -8.41 30.68
N GLY A 157 33.30 -7.30 30.45
CA GLY A 157 33.86 -6.02 29.99
C GLY A 157 34.39 -6.02 28.55
N GLY A 158 34.19 -7.11 27.81
CA GLY A 158 34.66 -7.27 26.43
C GLY A 158 33.83 -6.51 25.40
N ILE A 159 34.45 -6.28 24.23
CA ILE A 159 33.75 -5.88 23.00
C ILE A 159 32.81 -7.02 22.59
N LEU A 160 31.57 -6.67 22.29
CA LEU A 160 30.59 -7.61 21.74
C LEU A 160 30.92 -7.90 20.28
N GLU A 161 30.95 -9.19 19.93
CA GLU A 161 31.15 -9.67 18.56
C GLU A 161 29.91 -9.35 17.70
N PRO A 162 30.06 -9.14 16.37
CA PRO A 162 28.93 -9.09 15.45
C PRO A 162 28.08 -10.36 15.53
N ARG A 163 26.78 -10.24 15.24
CA ARG A 163 25.87 -11.37 15.16
C ARG A 163 25.34 -11.50 13.73
N VAL A 164 25.33 -12.71 13.18
CA VAL A 164 24.61 -12.99 11.93
C VAL A 164 23.11 -12.89 12.20
N VAL A 165 22.40 -12.08 11.41
CA VAL A 165 20.94 -12.10 11.29
C VAL A 165 20.54 -12.74 9.97
N ASN A 166 19.51 -13.60 10.01
CA ASN A 166 19.02 -14.29 8.82
C ASN A 166 17.90 -13.48 8.17
N THR A 167 18.03 -13.26 6.86
CA THR A 167 17.11 -12.48 6.04
C THR A 167 16.29 -13.39 5.15
N ASP A 168 15.02 -13.05 4.94
CA ASP A 168 14.05 -13.79 4.13
C ASP A 168 13.70 -12.96 2.88
N PHE A 169 13.85 -13.59 1.71
CA PHE A 169 13.56 -13.00 0.40
C PHE A 169 12.15 -13.37 -0.10
N SER A 170 11.45 -14.28 0.57
CA SER A 170 10.13 -14.73 0.16
C SER A 170 9.08 -13.61 0.22
N THR A 171 8.11 -13.68 -0.68
CA THR A 171 6.97 -12.77 -0.75
C THR A 171 5.71 -13.58 -1.07
N PRO A 172 4.62 -13.48 -0.28
CA PRO A 172 4.45 -12.67 0.92
C PRO A 172 5.06 -13.29 2.18
N ILE A 173 5.59 -12.46 3.10
CA ILE A 173 5.95 -12.88 4.46
C ILE A 173 4.71 -12.87 5.36
N LEU A 174 4.43 -14.01 6.01
CA LEU A 174 3.30 -14.20 6.93
C LEU A 174 3.75 -14.25 8.39
N GLY A 175 3.19 -13.37 9.22
CA GLY A 175 3.22 -13.46 10.68
C GLY A 175 1.94 -14.08 11.25
N VAL A 176 2.03 -14.72 12.42
CA VAL A 176 0.88 -15.17 13.20
C VAL A 176 1.06 -14.84 14.69
N ILE A 177 -0.01 -14.37 15.33
CA ILE A 177 -0.18 -14.31 16.78
C ILE A 177 -1.14 -15.45 17.16
N PRO A 178 -0.62 -16.64 17.54
CA PRO A 178 -1.43 -17.81 17.78
C PRO A 178 -1.90 -17.88 19.24
N PHE A 179 -3.19 -18.13 19.48
CA PHE A 179 -3.64 -18.55 20.80
C PHE A 179 -2.93 -19.85 21.21
N ILE A 180 -2.30 -19.84 22.37
CA ILE A 180 -1.77 -21.04 23.04
C ILE A 180 -2.54 -21.18 24.35
N ASN A 181 -3.55 -22.05 24.36
CA ASN A 181 -4.34 -22.25 25.57
C ASN A 181 -3.52 -22.91 26.69
N HIS A 182 -4.02 -22.86 27.93
CA HIS A 182 -3.28 -23.35 29.10
C HIS A 182 -2.90 -24.85 28.99
N GLU A 183 -3.80 -25.70 28.49
CA GLU A 183 -3.58 -27.15 28.33
C GLU A 183 -2.55 -27.47 27.22
N GLU A 184 -2.56 -26.70 26.13
CA GLU A 184 -1.59 -26.79 25.04
C GLU A 184 -0.22 -26.24 25.48
N ASN A 185 -0.19 -25.21 26.33
CA ASN A 185 1.03 -24.70 26.96
C ASN A 185 1.60 -25.68 28.00
N GLU A 186 0.76 -26.31 28.84
CA GLU A 186 1.18 -27.36 29.77
C GLU A 186 1.71 -28.59 29.03
N ASN A 187 1.05 -29.03 27.95
CA ASN A 187 1.56 -30.08 27.08
C ASN A 187 2.87 -29.68 26.39
N ARG A 188 3.01 -28.43 25.93
CA ARG A 188 4.26 -27.85 25.41
C ARG A 188 5.37 -27.93 26.47
N LEU A 189 5.13 -27.44 27.69
CA LEU A 189 6.06 -27.46 28.82
C LEU A 189 6.44 -28.90 29.24
N TYR A 190 5.48 -29.81 29.24
CA TYR A 190 5.68 -31.24 29.51
C TYR A 190 6.58 -31.88 28.44
N LEU A 191 6.34 -31.61 27.15
CA LEU A 191 7.20 -32.07 26.05
C LEU A 191 8.61 -31.46 26.13
N ALA A 192 8.75 -30.18 26.51
CA ALA A 192 10.04 -29.54 26.79
C ALA A 192 10.82 -30.29 27.88
N SER A 193 10.13 -30.60 28.99
CA SER A 193 10.73 -31.31 30.13
C SER A 193 11.21 -32.73 29.77
N ARG A 194 10.69 -33.29 28.68
CA ARG A 194 11.07 -34.60 28.10
C ARG A 194 12.18 -34.49 27.05
N GLY A 195 12.66 -33.29 26.71
CA GLY A 195 13.66 -33.06 25.67
C GLY A 195 13.12 -33.11 24.24
N VAL A 196 11.80 -33.02 24.05
CA VAL A 196 11.17 -32.90 22.73
C VAL A 196 11.21 -31.43 22.28
N GLY A 197 11.50 -31.18 21.01
CA GLY A 197 11.44 -29.85 20.42
C GLY A 197 10.02 -29.30 20.45
N VAL A 198 9.74 -28.39 21.39
CA VAL A 198 8.38 -27.90 21.65
C VAL A 198 7.84 -27.01 20.51
N ASP A 199 8.74 -26.47 19.71
CA ASP A 199 8.42 -25.68 18.53
C ASP A 199 8.05 -26.57 17.31
N GLU A 200 8.11 -27.90 17.46
CA GLU A 200 7.82 -28.92 16.42
C GLU A 200 6.37 -29.43 16.43
N VAL A 201 5.53 -29.05 17.41
CA VAL A 201 4.10 -29.43 17.44
C VAL A 201 3.24 -28.24 17.01
N PRO A 202 2.93 -28.10 15.69
CA PRO A 202 2.10 -27.01 15.21
C PRO A 202 0.63 -27.17 15.62
N THR A 203 0.01 -26.08 16.07
CA THR A 203 -1.43 -25.96 16.32
C THR A 203 -2.24 -26.15 15.03
N HIS A 204 -3.55 -26.40 15.13
CA HIS A 204 -4.40 -26.54 13.93
C HIS A 204 -4.32 -25.30 13.02
N VAL A 205 -4.42 -24.10 13.60
CA VAL A 205 -4.23 -22.81 12.92
C VAL A 205 -2.92 -22.79 12.12
N TYR A 206 -1.80 -23.17 12.75
CA TYR A 206 -0.50 -23.16 12.07
C TYR A 206 -0.44 -24.15 10.90
N ARG A 207 -0.98 -25.37 11.06
CA ARG A 207 -1.05 -26.36 9.96
C ARG A 207 -1.93 -25.86 8.80
N THR A 208 -3.05 -25.22 9.11
CA THR A 208 -3.97 -24.61 8.12
C THR A 208 -3.25 -23.55 7.29
N LEU A 209 -2.50 -22.66 7.95
CA LEU A 209 -1.72 -21.62 7.28
C LEU A 209 -0.57 -22.20 6.44
N GLN A 210 0.14 -23.22 6.93
CA GLN A 210 1.18 -23.90 6.13
C GLN A 210 0.57 -24.60 4.90
N ALA A 211 -0.57 -25.28 5.06
CA ALA A 211 -1.27 -25.95 3.98
C ALA A 211 -1.79 -24.98 2.91
N MET A 212 -2.31 -23.82 3.34
CA MET A 212 -2.66 -22.70 2.45
C MET A 212 -1.42 -22.20 1.70
N ARG A 213 -0.33 -21.85 2.38
CA ARG A 213 0.90 -21.36 1.73
C ARG A 213 1.47 -22.35 0.72
N LYS A 214 1.49 -23.64 1.08
CA LYS A 214 1.88 -24.74 0.18
C LYS A 214 0.99 -24.83 -1.07
N HIS A 215 -0.32 -24.64 -0.93
CA HIS A 215 -1.25 -24.66 -2.06
C HIS A 215 -0.98 -23.55 -3.08
N PHE A 216 -0.57 -22.37 -2.60
CA PHE A 216 -0.16 -21.24 -3.44
C PHE A 216 1.33 -21.25 -3.83
N ASN A 217 2.03 -22.38 -3.65
CA ASN A 217 3.47 -22.57 -3.92
C ASN A 217 4.41 -21.62 -3.13
N PHE A 218 3.96 -21.04 -2.02
CA PHE A 218 4.81 -20.24 -1.15
C PHE A 218 5.58 -21.11 -0.14
N ARG A 219 6.69 -20.56 0.38
CA ARG A 219 7.45 -21.17 1.48
C ARG A 219 6.57 -21.33 2.72
N GLU A 220 6.52 -22.53 3.29
CA GLU A 220 5.73 -22.89 4.50
C GLU A 220 6.26 -22.25 5.80
N ARG A 221 7.14 -21.24 5.70
CA ARG A 221 7.71 -20.48 6.82
C ARG A 221 6.70 -19.45 7.31
N ILE A 222 6.49 -19.39 8.62
CA ILE A 222 5.54 -18.48 9.27
C ILE A 222 6.22 -17.89 10.50
N TYR A 223 6.14 -16.58 10.64
CA TYR A 223 6.79 -15.80 11.68
C TYR A 223 5.89 -15.61 12.90
N ARG A 224 6.48 -15.43 14.08
CA ARG A 224 5.76 -15.32 15.36
C ARG A 224 6.46 -14.29 16.26
N PRO A 225 5.73 -13.63 17.18
CA PRO A 225 6.33 -12.68 18.12
C PRO A 225 7.56 -13.23 18.87
N ALA A 226 8.46 -12.32 19.23
CA ALA A 226 9.53 -12.54 20.17
C ALA A 226 8.97 -12.86 21.57
N THR A 227 9.83 -13.34 22.47
CA THR A 227 9.43 -13.74 23.82
C THR A 227 8.88 -12.57 24.65
N ALA A 228 9.15 -11.33 24.23
CA ALA A 228 8.62 -10.10 24.82
C ALA A 228 7.23 -9.69 24.27
N GLY A 229 6.62 -10.46 23.37
CA GLY A 229 5.37 -10.11 22.66
C GLY A 229 5.63 -9.29 21.39
N VAL A 230 4.60 -8.59 20.90
CA VAL A 230 4.73 -7.61 19.80
C VAL A 230 5.00 -6.23 20.41
N PRO A 231 6.19 -5.62 20.21
CA PRO A 231 6.40 -4.24 20.62
C PRO A 231 5.51 -3.31 19.77
N PRO A 232 4.82 -2.33 20.37
CA PRO A 232 4.07 -1.33 19.62
C PRO A 232 5.08 -0.41 18.92
N SER A 233 5.41 -0.71 17.65
CA SER A 233 6.39 0.04 16.87
C SER A 233 6.24 -0.27 15.38
N PRO A 234 6.38 0.71 14.47
CA PRO A 234 6.26 0.48 13.03
C PRO A 234 7.24 -0.55 12.49
N ALA A 235 8.44 -0.62 13.08
CA ALA A 235 9.46 -1.59 12.71
C ALA A 235 9.14 -3.03 13.17
N ALA A 236 8.19 -3.25 14.09
CA ALA A 236 7.81 -4.61 14.51
C ALA A 236 7.05 -5.37 13.41
N LEU A 237 6.29 -4.64 12.59
CA LEU A 237 5.37 -5.19 11.58
C LEU A 237 5.79 -4.89 10.13
N ASP A 238 6.67 -3.91 9.85
CA ASP A 238 7.16 -3.61 8.48
C ASP A 238 7.72 -4.82 7.70
N PRO A 239 8.40 -5.84 8.30
CA PRO A 239 8.84 -7.03 7.58
C PRO A 239 7.71 -7.91 7.03
N LEU A 240 6.49 -7.78 7.58
CA LEU A 240 5.36 -8.63 7.25
C LEU A 240 4.57 -8.05 6.06
N ASP A 241 4.14 -8.92 5.17
CA ASP A 241 3.13 -8.62 4.15
C ASP A 241 1.72 -9.00 4.65
N GLN A 242 1.65 -10.08 5.47
CA GLN A 242 0.43 -10.67 6.00
C GLN A 242 0.54 -10.90 7.51
N LEU A 243 -0.56 -10.74 8.25
CA LEU A 243 -0.65 -11.02 9.69
C LEU A 243 -1.95 -11.79 9.99
N VAL A 244 -1.85 -12.89 10.72
CA VAL A 244 -3.01 -13.62 11.29
C VAL A 244 -3.04 -13.42 12.80
N VAL A 245 -4.17 -12.95 13.34
CA VAL A 245 -4.39 -12.80 14.78
C VAL A 245 -5.46 -13.80 15.21
N ALA A 246 -5.08 -14.71 16.09
CA ALA A 246 -5.93 -15.78 16.60
C ALA A 246 -5.94 -15.85 18.13
N ASP A 247 -5.28 -14.91 18.81
CA ASP A 247 -5.09 -14.87 20.27
C ASP A 247 -5.97 -13.81 20.94
N PRO A 248 -6.96 -14.18 21.79
CA PRO A 248 -7.82 -13.23 22.48
C PRO A 248 -7.09 -12.31 23.47
N GLU A 249 -5.87 -12.64 23.93
CA GLU A 249 -5.12 -11.76 24.84
C GLU A 249 -4.71 -10.42 24.20
N TYR A 250 -4.84 -10.29 22.87
CA TYR A 250 -4.53 -9.04 22.14
C TYR A 250 -5.74 -8.09 22.01
N SER A 251 -6.97 -8.53 22.30
CA SER A 251 -8.17 -7.68 22.23
C SER A 251 -8.12 -6.49 23.20
N ASP A 252 -7.43 -6.64 24.33
CA ASP A 252 -7.22 -5.57 25.34
C ASP A 252 -5.92 -4.75 25.14
N GLN A 253 -5.10 -5.07 24.12
CA GLN A 253 -3.77 -4.47 23.93
C GLN A 253 -3.80 -3.27 22.98
N PHE A 254 -4.58 -2.24 23.32
CA PHE A 254 -4.87 -1.07 22.47
C PHE A 254 -3.64 -0.49 21.75
N VAL A 255 -2.51 -0.27 22.44
CA VAL A 255 -1.29 0.30 21.82
C VAL A 255 -0.68 -0.61 20.72
N VAL A 256 -0.88 -1.93 20.81
CA VAL A 256 -0.48 -2.89 19.77
C VAL A 256 -1.54 -2.95 18.67
N LEU A 257 -2.82 -2.85 19.01
CA LEU A 257 -3.92 -2.79 18.05
C LEU A 257 -3.86 -1.52 17.20
N ASP A 258 -3.49 -0.38 17.77
CA ASP A 258 -3.22 0.88 17.05
C ASP A 258 -2.12 0.68 15.99
N GLU A 259 -1.00 0.05 16.36
CA GLU A 259 0.08 -0.23 15.41
C GLU A 259 -0.32 -1.26 14.34
N ILE A 260 -1.15 -2.27 14.68
CA ILE A 260 -1.72 -3.20 13.70
C ILE A 260 -2.66 -2.46 12.75
N ARG A 261 -3.54 -1.59 13.27
CA ARG A 261 -4.46 -0.75 12.48
C ARG A 261 -3.66 0.14 11.53
N ASP A 262 -2.65 0.85 12.03
CA ASP A 262 -1.74 1.69 11.23
C ASP A 262 -0.98 0.88 10.17
N TRP A 263 -0.60 -0.35 10.48
CA TRP A 263 0.04 -1.28 9.55
C TRP A 263 -0.93 -1.77 8.45
N VAL A 264 -2.22 -1.94 8.76
CA VAL A 264 -3.26 -2.19 7.74
C VAL A 264 -3.45 -0.97 6.85
N TYR A 265 -3.66 0.24 7.40
CA TYR A 265 -3.80 1.48 6.60
C TYR A 265 -2.63 1.69 5.61
N ARG A 266 -1.40 1.30 5.99
CA ARG A 266 -0.20 1.34 5.12
C ARG A 266 -0.10 0.21 4.08
N GLY A 267 -1.10 -0.68 3.97
CA GLY A 267 -1.15 -1.77 2.99
C GLY A 267 -0.91 -3.17 3.55
N GLY A 268 -1.09 -3.40 4.85
CA GLY A 268 -1.01 -4.74 5.45
C GLY A 268 -2.27 -5.58 5.18
N ARG A 269 -2.10 -6.91 5.04
CA ARG A 269 -3.22 -7.86 4.94
C ARG A 269 -3.42 -8.56 6.28
N LEU A 270 -4.50 -8.22 7.00
CA LEU A 270 -4.83 -8.77 8.31
C LEU A 270 -5.88 -9.88 8.18
N TRP A 271 -5.73 -10.97 8.93
CA TRP A 271 -6.77 -11.97 9.12
C TRP A 271 -7.03 -12.15 10.62
N ILE A 272 -8.24 -11.81 11.05
CA ILE A 272 -8.77 -11.98 12.41
C ILE A 272 -9.58 -13.28 12.48
N MET A 273 -9.15 -14.21 13.33
CA MET A 273 -9.91 -15.41 13.66
C MET A 273 -10.85 -15.09 14.84
N ALA A 274 -12.02 -14.54 14.51
CA ALA A 274 -13.02 -14.07 15.49
C ALA A 274 -13.58 -15.21 16.34
N ASP A 275 -13.63 -16.45 15.81
CA ASP A 275 -13.96 -17.66 16.56
C ASP A 275 -13.12 -17.88 17.83
N ARG A 276 -11.94 -17.25 17.90
CA ARG A 276 -11.00 -17.28 19.04
C ARG A 276 -10.82 -15.93 19.71
N THR A 277 -10.78 -14.85 18.95
CA THR A 277 -10.46 -13.48 19.43
C THR A 277 -11.67 -12.69 19.91
N GLY A 278 -12.89 -13.14 19.59
CA GLY A 278 -14.11 -12.34 19.72
C GLY A 278 -14.24 -11.30 18.58
N LEU A 279 -15.35 -10.57 18.58
CA LEU A 279 -15.59 -9.49 17.61
C LEU A 279 -14.98 -8.15 18.06
N ASP A 280 -14.68 -7.96 19.34
CA ASP A 280 -14.11 -6.71 19.89
C ASP A 280 -12.83 -6.27 19.17
N LEU A 281 -11.94 -7.22 18.85
CA LEU A 281 -10.71 -6.94 18.10
C LEU A 281 -11.01 -6.48 16.67
N ALA A 282 -11.97 -7.12 15.99
CA ALA A 282 -12.39 -6.72 14.65
C ALA A 282 -13.06 -5.34 14.66
N GLN A 283 -13.94 -5.07 15.63
CA GLN A 283 -14.58 -3.78 15.82
C GLN A 283 -13.55 -2.67 16.10
N TYR A 284 -12.52 -2.95 16.91
CA TYR A 284 -11.46 -1.97 17.19
C TYR A 284 -10.61 -1.65 15.96
N ILE A 285 -10.19 -2.66 15.18
CA ILE A 285 -9.37 -2.45 13.98
C ILE A 285 -10.17 -1.75 12.86
N LEU A 286 -11.45 -2.07 12.69
CA LEU A 286 -12.30 -1.48 11.63
C LEU A 286 -12.93 -0.15 12.05
N GLY A 287 -13.09 0.10 13.35
CA GLY A 287 -13.77 1.30 13.87
C GLY A 287 -15.23 1.35 13.43
N GLU A 288 -15.75 2.55 13.19
CA GLU A 288 -17.14 2.75 12.76
C GLU A 288 -17.40 2.42 11.27
N THR A 289 -16.40 1.87 10.56
CA THR A 289 -16.55 1.50 9.13
C THR A 289 -17.32 0.20 8.91
N VAL A 290 -17.55 -0.59 9.97
CA VAL A 290 -18.37 -1.81 10.02
C VAL A 290 -19.09 -1.85 11.37
N ASP A 291 -20.39 -2.16 11.38
CA ASP A 291 -21.14 -2.41 12.62
C ASP A 291 -21.33 -3.92 12.82
N PHE A 292 -20.76 -4.48 13.90
CA PHE A 292 -20.91 -5.89 14.27
C PHE A 292 -21.93 -6.07 15.39
N THR A 293 -23.08 -6.66 15.06
CA THR A 293 -24.04 -7.14 16.07
C THR A 293 -23.87 -8.64 16.30
N GLU A 294 -23.33 -9.03 17.46
CA GLU A 294 -23.22 -10.44 17.87
C GLU A 294 -24.57 -11.02 18.35
N LEU A 295 -24.83 -12.26 17.95
CA LEU A 295 -25.96 -13.10 18.37
C LEU A 295 -25.43 -14.41 18.98
N GLU A 296 -26.29 -15.14 19.68
CA GLU A 296 -25.92 -16.36 20.42
C GLU A 296 -25.09 -17.35 19.53
N PRO A 297 -23.82 -17.63 19.89
CA PRO A 297 -22.94 -18.48 19.09
C PRO A 297 -23.47 -19.90 18.88
N ALA A 298 -23.30 -20.41 17.67
CA ALA A 298 -23.72 -21.75 17.29
C ALA A 298 -22.64 -22.81 17.61
N ARG A 299 -23.10 -24.03 17.92
CA ARG A 299 -22.28 -25.24 18.02
C ARG A 299 -22.69 -26.21 16.92
N LEU A 300 -21.82 -26.42 15.94
CA LEU A 300 -22.13 -27.10 14.69
C LEU A 300 -21.40 -28.45 14.59
N SER A 301 -22.16 -29.56 14.59
CA SER A 301 -21.63 -30.89 14.24
C SER A 301 -21.66 -31.17 12.74
N GLU A 302 -22.39 -30.39 11.97
CA GLU A 302 -22.45 -30.43 10.50
C GLU A 302 -22.29 -29.01 9.98
N VAL A 303 -21.42 -28.83 9.00
CA VAL A 303 -21.03 -27.52 8.45
C VAL A 303 -21.06 -27.62 6.93
N THR A 304 -21.89 -26.80 6.28
CA THR A 304 -21.89 -26.57 4.83
C THR A 304 -21.49 -25.12 4.60
N ILE A 305 -20.39 -24.90 3.88
CA ILE A 305 -19.92 -23.56 3.51
C ILE A 305 -20.41 -23.22 2.11
N GLU A 306 -21.11 -22.10 1.98
CA GLU A 306 -21.70 -21.58 0.72
C GLU A 306 -21.04 -20.23 0.36
N GLU A 307 -20.95 -19.87 -0.92
CA GLU A 307 -20.55 -18.51 -1.35
C GLU A 307 -21.80 -17.60 -1.30
N ALA A 308 -21.71 -16.44 -0.64
CA ALA A 308 -22.83 -15.50 -0.51
C ALA A 308 -23.25 -14.91 -1.88
N ASN A 309 -22.27 -14.66 -2.74
CA ASN A 309 -22.47 -14.34 -4.15
C ASN A 309 -21.94 -15.52 -5.00
N PRO A 310 -22.80 -16.47 -5.44
CA PRO A 310 -22.34 -17.72 -6.03
C PRO A 310 -21.63 -17.51 -7.37
N THR A 311 -20.33 -17.80 -7.40
CA THR A 311 -19.50 -17.73 -8.60
C THR A 311 -19.55 -19.02 -9.41
N LEU A 312 -19.31 -18.93 -10.72
CA LEU A 312 -19.30 -20.09 -11.61
C LEU A 312 -18.15 -21.04 -11.22
N GLY A 313 -18.48 -22.20 -10.66
CA GLY A 313 -17.51 -23.25 -10.31
C GLY A 313 -17.21 -23.42 -8.81
N PHE A 314 -17.85 -22.66 -7.91
CA PHE A 314 -17.88 -23.02 -6.49
C PHE A 314 -18.84 -24.19 -6.24
N VAL A 315 -18.42 -25.16 -5.41
CA VAL A 315 -19.25 -26.30 -5.03
C VAL A 315 -19.35 -26.37 -3.50
N PRO A 316 -20.51 -26.03 -2.91
CA PRO A 316 -20.74 -26.17 -1.48
C PRO A 316 -20.39 -27.58 -1.00
N SER A 317 -19.65 -27.65 0.10
CA SER A 317 -19.14 -28.90 0.65
C SER A 317 -19.58 -29.04 2.11
N THR A 318 -20.21 -30.17 2.43
CA THR A 318 -20.72 -30.48 3.77
C THR A 318 -19.75 -31.41 4.51
N PHE A 319 -19.44 -31.07 5.76
CA PHE A 319 -18.53 -31.82 6.63
C PHE A 319 -19.17 -32.09 7.99
N THR A 320 -18.91 -33.27 8.54
CA THR A 320 -19.40 -33.69 9.87
C THR A 320 -18.24 -33.78 10.86
N TYR A 321 -18.43 -33.24 12.07
CA TYR A 321 -17.42 -33.16 13.12
C TYR A 321 -17.92 -33.82 14.42
N GLU A 322 -17.12 -34.74 14.97
CA GLU A 322 -17.44 -35.41 16.25
C GLU A 322 -17.48 -34.41 17.44
N LYS A 323 -16.60 -33.41 17.41
CA LYS A 323 -16.63 -32.27 18.34
C LYS A 323 -17.31 -31.09 17.64
N PRO A 324 -18.43 -30.56 18.16
CA PRO A 324 -19.12 -29.44 17.53
C PRO A 324 -18.21 -28.19 17.45
N LEU A 325 -18.07 -27.65 16.24
CA LEU A 325 -17.31 -26.44 15.99
C LEU A 325 -18.07 -25.21 16.49
N THR A 326 -17.35 -24.18 16.95
CA THR A 326 -17.94 -22.88 17.27
C THR A 326 -18.14 -22.08 15.97
N MET A 327 -19.26 -21.37 15.89
CA MET A 327 -19.46 -20.29 14.93
C MET A 327 -20.07 -19.09 15.66
N LEU A 328 -19.43 -17.92 15.59
CA LEU A 328 -20.06 -16.69 16.01
C LEU A 328 -21.15 -16.31 14.99
N ARG A 329 -22.35 -16.00 15.46
CA ARG A 329 -23.41 -15.46 14.61
C ARG A 329 -23.32 -13.94 14.69
N VAL A 330 -23.18 -13.30 13.54
CA VAL A 330 -22.94 -11.86 13.45
C VAL A 330 -23.76 -11.27 12.30
N MET A 331 -24.35 -10.10 12.54
CA MET A 331 -24.71 -9.17 11.46
C MET A 331 -23.54 -8.19 11.31
N ALA A 332 -23.10 -7.95 10.07
CA ALA A 332 -21.89 -7.18 9.78
C ALA A 332 -22.17 -6.17 8.66
N ASP A 333 -22.74 -5.03 9.03
CA ASP A 333 -23.11 -4.00 8.06
C ASP A 333 -21.87 -3.20 7.64
N GLY A 334 -21.67 -3.03 6.32
CA GLY A 334 -20.50 -2.33 5.76
C GLY A 334 -19.29 -3.22 5.44
N ALA A 335 -19.41 -4.55 5.55
CA ALA A 335 -18.40 -5.53 5.14
C ALA A 335 -18.89 -6.43 3.99
N GLU A 336 -17.96 -6.95 3.18
CA GLU A 336 -18.26 -7.88 2.09
C GLU A 336 -18.34 -9.32 2.62
N VAL A 337 -19.54 -9.91 2.68
CA VAL A 337 -19.72 -11.33 3.01
C VAL A 337 -19.26 -12.18 1.83
N ILE A 338 -18.27 -13.06 2.03
CA ILE A 338 -17.80 -13.99 0.99
C ILE A 338 -18.46 -15.36 1.12
N HIS A 339 -18.48 -15.88 2.35
CA HIS A 339 -19.02 -17.21 2.63
C HIS A 339 -20.01 -17.16 3.78
N GLU A 340 -21.00 -18.04 3.72
CA GLU A 340 -22.00 -18.25 4.75
C GLU A 340 -22.06 -19.71 5.21
N VAL A 341 -22.55 -19.90 6.44
CA VAL A 341 -22.95 -21.21 6.99
C VAL A 341 -24.32 -21.04 7.65
N ASN A 342 -25.32 -21.79 7.18
CA ASN A 342 -26.71 -21.70 7.67
C ASN A 342 -27.30 -20.27 7.59
N GLY A 343 -26.96 -19.50 6.55
CA GLY A 343 -27.43 -18.11 6.36
C GLY A 343 -26.77 -17.08 7.28
N TRP A 344 -25.64 -17.42 7.90
CA TRP A 344 -24.84 -16.50 8.73
C TRP A 344 -23.45 -16.29 8.11
N PRO A 345 -22.90 -15.07 8.12
CA PRO A 345 -21.54 -14.80 7.65
C PRO A 345 -20.51 -15.70 8.34
N ALA A 346 -19.76 -16.46 7.55
CA ALA A 346 -18.65 -17.32 7.97
C ALA A 346 -17.28 -16.66 7.73
N SER A 347 -17.17 -15.87 6.65
CA SER A 347 -16.00 -15.03 6.38
C SER A 347 -16.37 -13.73 5.66
N LEU A 348 -15.76 -12.64 6.09
CA LEU A 348 -16.02 -11.27 5.66
C LEU A 348 -14.71 -10.58 5.24
N TRP A 349 -14.73 -9.75 4.21
CA TRP A 349 -13.67 -8.80 3.90
C TRP A 349 -14.09 -7.36 4.18
N LYS A 350 -13.12 -6.54 4.59
CA LYS A 350 -13.22 -5.09 4.65
C LYS A 350 -11.87 -4.48 4.27
N ASP A 351 -11.84 -3.64 3.25
CA ASP A 351 -10.68 -2.78 2.98
C ASP A 351 -10.58 -1.68 4.05
N LEU A 352 -9.33 -1.29 4.36
CA LEU A 352 -9.02 -0.27 5.36
C LEU A 352 -7.74 0.47 4.95
N GLY A 353 -7.90 1.69 4.43
CA GLY A 353 -6.82 2.45 3.82
C GLY A 353 -6.28 1.75 2.59
N ASN A 354 -4.97 1.46 2.56
CA ASN A 354 -4.38 0.68 1.47
C ASN A 354 -4.38 -0.84 1.75
N GLY A 355 -4.79 -1.28 2.94
CA GLY A 355 -4.79 -2.69 3.36
C GLY A 355 -6.17 -3.31 3.33
N SER A 356 -6.26 -4.55 3.81
CA SER A 356 -7.56 -5.22 3.99
C SER A 356 -7.56 -6.18 5.18
N VAL A 357 -8.74 -6.38 5.73
CA VAL A 357 -9.02 -7.20 6.90
C VAL A 357 -9.99 -8.30 6.53
N LEU A 358 -9.55 -9.55 6.69
CA LEU A 358 -10.38 -10.75 6.65
C LEU A 358 -10.83 -11.08 8.07
N VAL A 359 -12.13 -11.24 8.28
CA VAL A 359 -12.70 -11.73 9.56
C VAL A 359 -13.34 -13.09 9.30
N THR A 360 -12.93 -14.13 10.04
CA THR A 360 -13.58 -15.46 10.02
C THR A 360 -14.24 -15.75 11.36
N THR A 361 -15.55 -16.01 11.34
CA THR A 361 -16.41 -16.25 12.51
C THR A 361 -16.57 -17.74 12.84
N LEU A 362 -16.24 -18.59 11.87
CA LEU A 362 -16.30 -20.06 11.92
C LEU A 362 -14.93 -20.64 12.29
N ALA A 363 -14.93 -21.64 13.18
CA ALA A 363 -13.73 -22.28 13.70
C ALA A 363 -12.69 -22.66 12.63
N SER A 364 -11.40 -22.45 12.94
CA SER A 364 -10.26 -22.73 12.03
C SER A 364 -10.33 -24.12 11.36
N GLU A 365 -10.85 -25.10 12.09
CA GLU A 365 -11.08 -26.51 11.78
C GLU A 365 -12.08 -26.75 10.63
N ALA A 366 -12.89 -25.75 10.26
CA ALA A 366 -13.80 -25.80 9.13
C ALA A 366 -13.14 -25.47 7.78
N TRP A 367 -12.01 -24.74 7.78
CA TRP A 367 -11.40 -24.19 6.57
C TRP A 367 -10.45 -25.18 5.87
N SER A 368 -10.12 -26.29 6.53
CA SER A 368 -9.19 -27.30 6.04
C SER A 368 -9.64 -28.71 6.44
N THR A 369 -9.17 -29.73 5.73
CA THR A 369 -9.56 -31.14 5.96
C THR A 369 -8.34 -32.06 6.08
N ILE A 370 -8.42 -33.06 6.95
CA ILE A 370 -7.35 -34.05 7.14
C ILE A 370 -7.43 -35.10 6.01
N PRO A 371 -6.34 -35.43 5.31
CA PRO A 371 -6.37 -36.47 4.27
C PRO A 371 -6.76 -37.83 4.86
N GLN A 372 -7.63 -38.58 4.16
CA GLN A 372 -8.09 -39.91 4.61
C GLN A 372 -6.97 -40.93 4.92
N ASN A 373 -5.77 -40.73 4.36
CA ASN A 373 -4.62 -41.60 4.55
C ASN A 373 -3.62 -41.12 5.63
N ASP A 374 -3.85 -39.96 6.28
CA ASP A 374 -2.96 -39.48 7.35
C ASP A 374 -3.47 -39.89 8.74
N TYR A 375 -3.09 -41.10 9.14
CA TYR A 375 -3.41 -41.68 10.45
C TYR A 375 -2.82 -40.91 11.65
N MET A 376 -1.94 -39.93 11.45
CA MET A 376 -1.41 -39.07 12.52
C MET A 376 -2.00 -37.65 12.50
N GLY A 377 -2.81 -37.29 11.49
CA GLY A 377 -3.45 -35.99 11.36
C GLY A 377 -2.48 -34.79 11.33
N LEU A 378 -1.25 -35.01 10.86
CA LEU A 378 -0.20 -34.00 10.80
C LEU A 378 -0.30 -33.10 9.57
N GLN A 379 -0.87 -33.62 8.49
CA GLN A 379 -1.16 -32.91 7.26
C GLN A 379 -2.63 -32.48 7.20
N VAL A 380 -2.87 -31.33 6.59
CA VAL A 380 -4.19 -30.79 6.35
C VAL A 380 -4.20 -30.21 4.92
N ILE A 381 -5.36 -30.22 4.27
CA ILE A 381 -5.55 -29.71 2.90
C ILE A 381 -6.52 -28.53 2.98
N PRO A 382 -6.23 -27.36 2.37
CA PRO A 382 -7.17 -26.24 2.36
C PRO A 382 -8.40 -26.59 1.53
N GLN A 383 -9.59 -26.33 2.07
CA GLN A 383 -10.86 -26.51 1.35
C GLN A 383 -11.04 -25.42 0.28
N GLN A 384 -12.02 -25.57 -0.62
CA GLN A 384 -12.26 -24.58 -1.69
C GLN A 384 -12.51 -23.17 -1.14
N ALA A 385 -13.28 -23.04 -0.06
CA ALA A 385 -13.54 -21.75 0.60
C ALA A 385 -12.25 -21.08 1.13
N LEU A 386 -11.34 -21.83 1.74
CA LEU A 386 -10.04 -21.27 2.17
C LEU A 386 -9.14 -20.86 0.99
N ARG A 387 -9.24 -21.55 -0.15
CA ARG A 387 -8.53 -21.16 -1.38
C ARG A 387 -9.07 -19.83 -1.90
N ARG A 388 -10.40 -19.66 -1.95
CA ARG A 388 -11.05 -18.38 -2.30
C ARG A 388 -10.57 -17.21 -1.43
N LEU A 389 -10.52 -17.40 -0.11
CA LEU A 389 -9.97 -16.38 0.80
C LEU A 389 -8.48 -16.12 0.53
N GLY A 390 -7.73 -17.17 0.21
CA GLY A 390 -6.33 -17.08 -0.17
C GLY A 390 -6.06 -16.31 -1.47
N ASP A 391 -6.98 -16.34 -2.44
CA ASP A 391 -6.80 -15.60 -3.70
C ASP A 391 -6.64 -14.09 -3.43
N ARG A 392 -7.46 -13.50 -2.56
CA ARG A 392 -7.36 -12.08 -2.15
C ARG A 392 -6.28 -11.83 -1.08
N MET A 393 -6.16 -12.72 -0.09
CA MET A 393 -5.14 -12.57 0.98
C MET A 393 -3.71 -12.56 0.43
N ASN A 394 -3.46 -13.27 -0.66
CA ASN A 394 -2.14 -13.40 -1.29
C ASN A 394 -1.88 -12.40 -2.44
N LEU A 395 -2.77 -11.44 -2.67
CA LEU A 395 -2.47 -10.31 -3.56
C LEU A 395 -1.29 -9.49 -2.99
N PRO A 396 -0.43 -8.91 -3.84
CA PRO A 396 0.62 -8.01 -3.40
C PRO A 396 0.10 -6.94 -2.44
N SER A 397 0.86 -6.68 -1.38
CA SER A 397 0.55 -5.65 -0.39
C SER A 397 0.70 -4.28 -1.05
N ALA A 398 -0.27 -3.36 -0.87
CA ALA A 398 -0.29 -2.02 -1.48
C ALA A 398 0.82 -1.06 -0.97
N ARG A 399 1.81 -1.62 -0.27
CA ARG A 399 3.05 -1.03 0.27
C ARG A 399 4.05 -0.62 -0.84
N LEU A 400 3.61 -0.56 -2.10
CA LEU A 400 4.49 -0.49 -3.28
C LEU A 400 5.41 0.74 -3.27
N PHE A 401 4.92 1.85 -2.71
CA PHE A 401 5.59 3.15 -2.80
C PHE A 401 6.81 3.32 -1.88
N THR A 402 6.99 2.52 -0.82
CA THR A 402 8.17 2.63 0.08
C THR A 402 9.32 1.71 -0.30
N ALA A 403 9.15 0.86 -1.31
CA ALA A 403 10.22 0.04 -1.88
C ALA A 403 11.01 0.85 -2.93
N SER A 404 11.71 1.89 -2.48
CA SER A 404 12.37 2.94 -3.29
C SER A 404 13.25 2.46 -4.45
N ASP A 405 13.81 1.26 -4.32
CA ASP A 405 14.81 0.71 -5.21
C ASP A 405 14.57 -0.81 -5.32
N VAL A 406 13.90 -1.26 -6.38
CA VAL A 406 14.15 -2.62 -6.90
C VAL A 406 15.30 -2.50 -7.90
N ALA A 407 16.07 -3.57 -8.09
CA ALA A 407 17.34 -3.54 -8.81
C ALA A 407 17.21 -2.91 -10.20
N GLN A 408 18.29 -2.27 -10.68
CA GLN A 408 18.47 -2.13 -12.13
C GLN A 408 18.23 -3.51 -12.75
N PRO A 409 17.45 -3.63 -13.84
CA PRO A 409 17.34 -4.91 -14.51
C PRO A 409 18.75 -5.37 -14.87
N ASP A 410 19.11 -6.59 -14.47
CA ASP A 410 20.26 -7.26 -15.04
C ASP A 410 20.10 -7.23 -16.57
N GLU A 411 21.16 -6.91 -17.32
CA GLU A 411 21.07 -6.75 -18.79
C GLU A 411 20.71 -8.07 -19.53
N ASP A 412 20.65 -9.19 -18.80
CA ASP A 412 20.17 -10.48 -19.27
C ASP A 412 18.63 -10.56 -19.13
N ASP A 413 17.94 -10.23 -20.22
CA ASP A 413 16.49 -10.38 -20.38
C ASP A 413 16.08 -11.85 -20.11
N PRO A 414 15.23 -12.15 -19.09
CA PRO A 414 14.90 -13.52 -18.71
C PRO A 414 14.16 -14.23 -19.86
N THR A 415 14.52 -15.48 -20.12
CA THR A 415 13.88 -16.26 -21.19
C THR A 415 12.42 -16.55 -20.87
N GLU A 416 11.57 -16.78 -21.88
CA GLU A 416 10.13 -17.06 -21.69
C GLU A 416 9.86 -18.17 -20.65
N ASP A 417 10.74 -19.18 -20.56
CA ASP A 417 10.67 -20.27 -19.57
C ASP A 417 10.88 -19.84 -18.09
N GLU A 418 11.53 -18.70 -17.81
CA GLU A 418 11.69 -18.15 -16.45
C GLU A 418 10.53 -17.23 -16.05
N LEU A 419 9.92 -16.55 -17.02
CA LEU A 419 8.75 -15.68 -16.84
C LEU A 419 7.49 -16.46 -16.44
N GLU A 420 7.42 -17.77 -16.72
CA GLU A 420 6.22 -18.57 -16.46
C GLU A 420 6.01 -18.93 -14.97
N ILE A 421 7.00 -18.73 -14.10
CA ILE A 421 6.97 -19.20 -12.71
C ILE A 421 7.23 -18.10 -11.67
N ASP A 422 8.12 -17.14 -11.91
CA ASP A 422 8.54 -16.20 -10.85
C ASP A 422 7.68 -14.92 -10.78
N ARG A 423 6.63 -14.98 -9.95
CA ARG A 423 5.79 -13.82 -9.60
C ARG A 423 6.59 -12.65 -9.02
N SER A 424 7.79 -12.86 -8.45
CA SER A 424 8.60 -11.77 -7.90
C SER A 424 9.23 -10.87 -8.98
N ILE A 425 9.47 -11.41 -10.19
CA ILE A 425 9.99 -10.67 -11.34
C ILE A 425 8.87 -9.83 -12.00
N LEU A 426 7.67 -10.40 -12.12
CA LEU A 426 6.48 -9.65 -12.56
C LEU A 426 6.14 -8.52 -11.59
N VAL A 427 6.30 -8.76 -10.29
CA VAL A 427 6.25 -7.73 -9.25
C VAL A 427 7.31 -6.66 -9.55
N SER A 428 8.62 -6.95 -9.55
CA SER A 428 9.67 -5.91 -9.71
C SER A 428 9.52 -5.01 -10.94
N GLN A 429 9.26 -5.59 -12.13
CA GLN A 429 9.11 -4.82 -13.38
C GLN A 429 7.92 -3.85 -13.36
N SER A 430 6.93 -4.10 -12.50
CA SER A 430 5.75 -3.25 -12.38
C SER A 430 6.04 -1.92 -11.67
N TYR A 431 6.86 -1.93 -10.62
CA TYR A 431 7.11 -0.76 -9.74
C TYR A 431 7.93 0.30 -10.47
N ASP A 432 8.86 -0.16 -11.31
CA ASP A 432 9.75 0.69 -12.11
C ASP A 432 9.05 1.30 -13.33
N LYS A 433 7.81 0.85 -13.60
CA LYS A 433 6.86 1.46 -14.54
C LYS A 433 5.86 2.36 -13.79
N GLU A 434 5.32 1.87 -12.68
CA GLU A 434 4.32 2.56 -11.83
C GLU A 434 4.81 3.93 -11.32
N ASN A 435 6.11 4.07 -11.02
CA ASN A 435 6.66 5.32 -10.49
C ASN A 435 7.06 6.39 -11.53
N ARG A 436 7.10 6.06 -12.83
CA ARG A 436 7.62 7.00 -13.88
C ARG A 436 6.87 8.32 -13.98
N PRO A 437 5.51 8.38 -13.95
CA PRO A 437 4.78 9.64 -14.03
C PRO A 437 5.04 10.54 -12.82
N PHE A 438 5.12 9.96 -11.61
CA PHE A 438 5.44 10.69 -10.38
C PHE A 438 6.85 11.31 -10.44
N ASP A 439 7.80 10.57 -11.00
CA ASP A 439 9.18 10.99 -11.25
C ASP A 439 9.28 12.19 -12.21
N GLU A 440 8.58 12.14 -13.33
CA GLU A 440 8.53 13.22 -14.31
C GLU A 440 7.81 14.45 -13.75
N TYR A 441 6.71 14.23 -13.03
CA TYR A 441 5.93 15.27 -12.37
C TYR A 441 6.79 16.12 -11.42
N ILE A 442 7.54 15.48 -10.52
CA ILE A 442 8.47 16.16 -9.60
C ILE A 442 9.55 16.93 -10.38
N ARG A 443 10.15 16.31 -11.40
CA ARG A 443 11.20 16.94 -12.21
C ARG A 443 10.72 18.19 -12.94
N GLN A 444 9.46 18.22 -13.38
CA GLN A 444 8.87 19.41 -14.01
C GLN A 444 8.59 20.54 -13.02
N ARG A 445 8.37 20.22 -11.74
CA ARG A 445 7.96 21.18 -10.72
C ARG A 445 9.14 21.86 -10.00
N ILE A 446 10.33 21.25 -10.06
CA ILE A 446 11.55 21.74 -9.42
C ILE A 446 12.39 22.60 -10.39
N GLY A 447 12.84 23.77 -9.91
CA GLY A 447 13.90 24.55 -10.56
C GLY A 447 13.46 25.59 -11.61
N TYR A 448 12.17 25.81 -11.83
CA TYR A 448 11.67 26.85 -12.74
C TYR A 448 10.54 27.69 -12.15
N SER A 449 10.90 28.83 -11.53
CA SER A 449 9.98 29.97 -11.38
C SER A 449 9.79 30.63 -12.76
N ILE A 450 8.68 30.32 -13.44
CA ILE A 450 8.33 31.00 -14.69
C ILE A 450 7.82 32.40 -14.35
N VAL A 451 8.52 33.43 -14.82
CA VAL A 451 8.10 34.83 -14.71
C VAL A 451 6.65 34.97 -15.20
N THR A 452 5.76 35.52 -14.37
CA THR A 452 4.31 35.44 -14.59
C THR A 452 3.92 35.98 -15.98
N ARG A 453 2.93 35.34 -16.62
CA ARG A 453 2.44 35.75 -17.96
C ARG A 453 2.07 37.24 -17.98
N GLY A 454 1.50 37.76 -16.89
CA GLY A 454 1.20 39.19 -16.71
C GLY A 454 2.42 40.11 -16.71
N HIS A 455 3.55 39.70 -16.10
CA HIS A 455 4.79 40.48 -16.13
C HIS A 455 5.39 40.51 -17.55
N ILE A 456 5.43 39.37 -18.24
CA ILE A 456 5.89 39.30 -19.65
C ILE A 456 5.03 40.20 -20.54
N MET A 457 3.70 40.15 -20.39
CA MET A 457 2.76 41.01 -21.12
C MET A 457 2.93 42.50 -20.79
N ALA A 458 3.21 42.85 -19.53
CA ALA A 458 3.48 44.24 -19.14
C ALA A 458 4.80 44.76 -19.74
N VAL A 459 5.84 43.93 -19.77
CA VAL A 459 7.15 44.27 -20.38
C VAL A 459 7.02 44.42 -21.90
N LEU A 460 6.35 43.48 -22.58
CA LEU A 460 6.12 43.53 -24.03
C LEU A 460 5.19 44.69 -24.42
N GLY A 461 4.11 44.91 -23.65
CA GLY A 461 3.21 46.05 -23.82
C GLY A 461 3.93 47.38 -23.62
N GLY A 462 4.82 47.47 -22.62
CA GLY A 462 5.70 48.61 -22.38
C GLY A 462 6.66 48.88 -23.55
N PHE A 463 7.26 47.84 -24.12
CA PHE A 463 8.08 47.94 -25.34
C PHE A 463 7.27 48.46 -26.53
N CYS A 464 6.11 47.87 -26.82
CA CYS A 464 5.22 48.30 -27.90
C CYS A 464 4.78 49.76 -27.73
N LEU A 465 4.41 50.16 -26.51
CA LEU A 465 3.99 51.54 -26.20
C LEU A 465 5.16 52.52 -26.35
N LEU A 466 6.36 52.16 -25.88
CA LEU A 466 7.56 52.99 -26.02
C LEU A 466 7.95 53.19 -27.49
N VAL A 467 7.91 52.13 -28.31
CA VAL A 467 8.17 52.21 -29.75
C VAL A 467 7.09 53.05 -30.46
N LEU A 468 5.81 52.86 -30.13
CA LEU A 468 4.70 53.60 -30.75
C LEU A 468 4.74 55.09 -30.40
N VAL A 469 4.86 55.44 -29.11
CA VAL A 469 4.94 56.83 -28.65
C VAL A 469 6.24 57.49 -29.14
N GLY A 470 7.37 56.79 -29.06
CA GLY A 470 8.66 57.25 -29.56
C GLY A 470 8.62 57.56 -31.07
N SER A 471 8.02 56.68 -31.86
CA SER A 471 7.84 56.88 -33.30
C SER A 471 6.95 58.08 -33.60
N ILE A 472 5.81 58.24 -32.92
CA ILE A 472 4.91 59.40 -33.09
C ILE A 472 5.63 60.71 -32.73
N VAL A 473 6.42 60.75 -31.66
CA VAL A 473 7.17 61.94 -31.24
C VAL A 473 8.31 62.27 -32.21
N LEU A 474 9.04 61.27 -32.73
CA LEU A 474 10.12 61.45 -33.71
C LEU A 474 9.58 61.91 -35.08
N LEU A 475 8.45 61.36 -35.52
CA LEU A 475 7.72 61.81 -36.72
C LEU A 475 7.27 63.27 -36.57
N LYS A 476 6.63 63.63 -35.45
CA LYS A 476 6.22 65.02 -35.17
C LYS A 476 7.39 66.01 -35.07
N ARG A 477 8.61 65.53 -34.78
CA ARG A 477 9.85 66.33 -34.76
C ARG A 477 10.63 66.30 -36.08
N GLY A 478 10.08 65.70 -37.13
CA GLY A 478 10.71 65.66 -38.46
C GLY A 478 12.00 64.85 -38.55
N ARG A 479 12.28 63.97 -37.58
CA ARG A 479 13.50 63.15 -37.51
C ARG A 479 13.18 61.66 -37.67
N GLY A 480 12.51 61.31 -38.77
CA GLY A 480 12.14 59.93 -39.09
C GLY A 480 13.34 58.98 -39.20
N GLU A 481 14.51 59.49 -39.59
CA GLU A 481 15.77 58.73 -39.70
C GLU A 481 16.18 58.05 -38.39
N LEU A 482 15.87 58.64 -37.23
CA LEU A 482 16.23 58.08 -35.92
C LEU A 482 15.35 56.87 -35.52
N ILE A 483 14.22 56.64 -36.20
CA ILE A 483 13.31 55.53 -35.90
C ILE A 483 13.98 54.19 -36.22
N LEU A 484 14.80 54.15 -37.28
CA LEU A 484 15.61 52.98 -37.68
C LEU A 484 16.60 52.52 -36.59
N ILE A 485 17.02 53.42 -35.70
CA ILE A 485 17.97 53.11 -34.61
C ILE A 485 17.23 52.95 -33.27
N ALA A 486 16.18 53.75 -33.02
CA ALA A 486 15.43 53.72 -31.77
C ALA A 486 14.70 52.40 -31.52
N GLY A 487 14.13 51.78 -32.56
CA GLY A 487 13.48 50.46 -32.45
C GLY A 487 14.43 49.35 -31.99
N PRO A 488 15.55 49.11 -32.71
CA PRO A 488 16.56 48.14 -32.29
C PRO A 488 17.17 48.45 -30.91
N ALA A 489 17.42 49.72 -30.58
CA ALA A 489 17.96 50.09 -29.26
C ALA A 489 16.98 49.75 -28.13
N ALA A 490 15.68 50.01 -28.31
CA ALA A 490 14.65 49.60 -27.36
C ALA A 490 14.56 48.07 -27.25
N ALA A 491 14.63 47.35 -28.37
CA ALA A 491 14.59 45.89 -28.38
C ALA A 491 15.78 45.29 -27.60
N VAL A 492 17.00 45.80 -27.79
CA VAL A 492 18.19 45.39 -27.02
C VAL A 492 18.04 45.69 -25.52
N PHE A 493 17.48 46.85 -25.15
CA PHE A 493 17.22 47.18 -23.75
C PHE A 493 16.24 46.21 -23.08
N PHE A 494 15.09 45.97 -23.71
CA PHE A 494 14.06 45.07 -23.18
C PHE A 494 14.49 43.59 -23.20
N ALA A 495 15.25 43.17 -24.21
CA ALA A 495 15.88 41.84 -24.24
C ALA A 495 16.90 41.69 -23.10
N GLY A 496 17.78 42.68 -22.90
CA GLY A 496 18.74 42.69 -21.79
C GLY A 496 18.06 42.67 -20.42
N TYR A 497 16.95 43.40 -20.25
CA TYR A 497 16.14 43.34 -19.04
C TYR A 497 15.56 41.93 -18.82
N LEU A 498 14.95 41.32 -19.84
CA LEU A 498 14.40 39.95 -19.72
C LEU A 498 15.50 38.90 -19.49
N THR A 499 16.69 39.05 -20.08
CA THR A 499 17.84 38.20 -19.77
C THR A 499 18.31 38.37 -18.32
N MET A 500 18.36 39.61 -17.82
CA MET A 500 18.72 39.90 -16.42
C MET A 500 17.69 39.33 -15.44
N VAL A 501 16.39 39.55 -15.69
CA VAL A 501 15.30 39.00 -14.87
C VAL A 501 15.29 37.48 -14.93
N GLY A 502 15.45 36.87 -16.11
CA GLY A 502 15.52 35.41 -16.26
C GLY A 502 16.73 34.78 -15.57
N ASN A 503 17.90 35.42 -15.64
CA ASN A 503 19.10 34.96 -14.94
C ASN A 503 19.01 35.17 -13.42
N SER A 504 18.34 36.24 -12.98
CA SER A 504 18.00 36.41 -11.56
C SER A 504 17.04 35.31 -11.11
N SER A 505 15.93 35.08 -11.80
CA SER A 505 14.91 34.08 -11.44
C SER A 505 15.50 32.67 -11.29
N ARG A 506 16.44 32.29 -12.17
CA ARG A 506 17.19 31.02 -12.07
C ARG A 506 18.04 30.91 -10.80
N ASN A 507 18.59 32.02 -10.33
CA ASN A 507 19.44 32.08 -9.14
C ASN A 507 18.68 32.41 -7.85
N THR A 508 17.39 32.77 -7.91
CA THR A 508 16.53 33.03 -6.74
C THR A 508 15.70 31.80 -6.33
N SER A 509 15.73 30.71 -7.10
CA SER A 509 15.19 29.42 -6.67
C SER A 509 15.91 28.97 -5.39
N GLY A 510 15.25 29.10 -4.24
CA GLY A 510 15.80 28.63 -2.96
C GLY A 510 15.90 27.11 -2.89
N ASN A 511 16.29 26.60 -1.73
CA ASN A 511 16.10 25.17 -1.43
C ASN A 511 14.59 24.88 -1.47
N MET A 512 14.19 23.86 -2.21
CA MET A 512 12.80 23.64 -2.62
C MET A 512 12.38 22.20 -2.31
N GLN A 513 11.19 22.02 -1.74
CA GLN A 513 10.58 20.72 -1.53
C GLN A 513 9.43 20.56 -2.53
N ALA A 514 9.42 19.47 -3.28
CA ALA A 514 8.25 19.07 -4.05
C ALA A 514 7.71 17.74 -3.52
N SER A 515 6.40 17.54 -3.65
CA SER A 515 5.72 16.30 -3.25
C SER A 515 4.65 15.94 -4.26
N ILE A 516 4.39 14.65 -4.38
CA ILE A 516 3.21 14.12 -5.04
C ILE A 516 2.66 13.02 -4.14
N GLN A 517 1.46 13.25 -3.62
CA GLN A 517 0.83 12.41 -2.61
C GLN A 517 -0.33 11.62 -3.21
N TRP A 518 -0.51 10.40 -2.74
CA TRP A 518 -1.71 9.60 -2.87
C TRP A 518 -2.30 9.42 -1.48
N VAL A 519 -3.52 9.90 -1.29
CA VAL A 519 -4.20 9.93 0.02
C VAL A 519 -5.43 9.05 -0.06
N THR A 520 -5.40 7.91 0.63
CA THR A 520 -6.56 7.02 0.73
C THR A 520 -7.31 7.32 2.03
N LEU A 521 -8.59 7.67 1.89
CA LEU A 521 -9.51 7.99 2.98
C LEU A 521 -10.49 6.84 3.21
N GLU A 522 -11.05 6.81 4.41
CA GLU A 522 -12.22 5.99 4.74
C GLU A 522 -13.40 6.90 5.05
N ASN A 523 -14.62 6.43 4.76
CA ASN A 523 -15.82 7.21 5.01
C ASN A 523 -16.15 7.25 6.51
N ASN A 524 -16.47 8.43 7.05
CA ASN A 524 -16.63 8.69 8.49
C ASN A 524 -15.35 8.33 9.31
N SER A 525 -14.16 8.51 8.72
CA SER A 525 -12.88 8.35 9.40
C SER A 525 -12.20 9.71 9.57
N ASN A 526 -11.49 9.92 10.68
CA ASN A 526 -10.58 11.05 10.84
C ASN A 526 -9.13 10.73 10.48
N THR A 527 -8.81 9.49 10.06
CA THR A 527 -7.45 9.07 9.67
C THR A 527 -7.37 8.76 8.18
N ALA A 528 -6.33 9.29 7.54
CA ALA A 528 -5.93 9.06 6.16
C ALA A 528 -4.64 8.24 6.06
N ALA A 529 -4.59 7.32 5.09
CA ALA A 529 -3.34 6.67 4.71
C ALA A 529 -2.68 7.45 3.57
N VAL A 530 -1.49 7.99 3.82
CA VAL A 530 -0.75 8.85 2.89
C VAL A 530 0.48 8.11 2.39
N ARG A 531 0.64 8.01 1.07
CA ARG A 531 1.86 7.50 0.43
C ARG A 531 2.26 8.45 -0.69
N GLY A 532 3.53 8.52 -1.03
CA GLY A 532 3.94 9.45 -2.07
C GLY A 532 5.43 9.50 -2.31
N LEU A 533 5.79 10.40 -3.23
CA LEU A 533 7.16 10.72 -3.54
C LEU A 533 7.38 12.20 -3.20
N ALA A 534 8.19 12.45 -2.18
CA ALA A 534 8.76 13.78 -1.95
C ALA A 534 10.10 13.89 -2.69
N ALA A 535 10.56 15.10 -2.92
CA ALA A 535 11.93 15.37 -3.29
C ALA A 535 12.38 16.72 -2.77
N VAL A 536 13.61 16.76 -2.26
CA VAL A 536 14.29 17.98 -1.84
C VAL A 536 15.33 18.34 -2.88
N PHE A 537 15.29 19.60 -3.34
CA PHE A 537 16.27 20.19 -4.22
C PHE A 537 17.07 21.25 -3.48
N ASN A 538 18.37 20.99 -3.29
CA ASN A 538 19.28 21.95 -2.69
C ASN A 538 20.14 22.61 -3.76
N THR A 539 20.27 23.94 -3.72
CA THR A 539 21.18 24.69 -4.61
C THR A 539 22.63 24.63 -4.14
N GLY A 540 22.85 24.42 -2.84
CA GLY A 540 24.15 24.32 -2.21
C GLY A 540 24.27 23.08 -1.32
N LYS A 541 25.30 23.05 -0.46
CA LYS A 541 25.34 22.11 0.67
C LYS A 541 24.44 22.64 1.78
N THR A 542 23.50 21.83 2.25
CA THR A 542 22.61 22.18 3.36
C THR A 542 22.96 21.32 4.57
N THR A 543 23.23 21.95 5.71
CA THR A 543 23.53 21.28 6.97
C THR A 543 22.37 21.47 7.95
N GLY A 544 21.84 20.38 8.49
CA GLY A 544 20.74 20.44 9.45
C GLY A 544 20.17 19.07 9.79
N GLN A 545 19.27 19.06 10.77
CA GLN A 545 18.60 17.84 11.21
C GLN A 545 17.31 17.66 10.40
N ILE A 546 17.18 16.52 9.72
CA ILE A 546 15.87 16.02 9.29
C ILE A 546 15.27 15.27 10.48
N ARG A 547 14.03 15.57 10.82
CA ARG A 547 13.29 14.90 11.90
C ARG A 547 11.87 14.57 11.48
N SER A 548 11.28 13.56 12.10
CA SER A 548 9.83 13.38 12.12
C SER A 548 9.30 13.57 13.53
N ILE A 549 8.08 14.13 13.61
CA ILE A 549 7.32 14.29 14.86
C ILE A 549 6.09 13.37 14.93
N ASN A 550 5.58 12.89 13.80
CA ASN A 550 4.35 12.09 13.69
C ASN A 550 4.59 10.73 13.00
N GLY A 551 5.71 10.07 13.30
CA GLY A 551 6.02 8.76 12.71
C GLY A 551 6.42 8.84 11.24
N GLY A 552 6.12 7.79 10.45
CA GLY A 552 6.73 7.59 9.14
C GLY A 552 8.25 7.33 9.24
N LEU A 553 8.85 6.70 8.23
CA LEU A 553 10.27 6.32 8.26
C LEU A 553 10.98 6.81 6.99
N TYR A 554 11.97 7.67 7.18
CA TYR A 554 12.75 8.29 6.10
C TYR A 554 14.07 7.57 5.89
N TRP A 555 14.36 7.17 4.65
CA TRP A 555 15.67 6.66 4.24
C TRP A 555 16.13 7.41 2.99
N PRO A 556 17.13 8.32 3.09
CA PRO A 556 17.59 9.09 1.95
C PRO A 556 18.37 8.18 1.00
N GLN A 557 18.37 8.50 -0.30
CA GLN A 557 19.32 7.92 -1.24
C GLN A 557 20.75 8.25 -0.75
N LEU A 558 21.54 7.23 -0.41
CA LEU A 558 22.86 7.39 0.22
C LEU A 558 23.98 7.72 -0.76
N GLN A 559 23.71 7.67 -2.08
CA GLN A 559 24.67 7.99 -3.13
C GLN A 559 25.19 9.44 -3.00
N GLY A 560 26.50 9.62 -3.08
CA GLY A 560 27.18 10.90 -2.86
C GLY A 560 27.34 11.29 -1.38
N LEU A 561 27.00 10.41 -0.44
CA LEU A 561 27.26 10.58 1.02
C LEU A 561 28.36 9.62 1.52
N GLU A 562 29.17 9.05 0.63
CA GLU A 562 30.16 8.03 0.97
C GLU A 562 31.21 8.59 1.94
N GLY A 563 31.48 7.86 3.03
CA GLY A 563 32.46 8.25 4.05
C GLY A 563 31.95 9.23 5.12
N GLN A 564 30.66 9.57 5.15
CA GLN A 564 30.03 10.26 6.29
C GLN A 564 29.60 9.25 7.37
N ASP A 565 29.86 9.55 8.65
CA ASP A 565 29.34 8.78 9.81
C ASP A 565 27.87 9.16 10.07
N LEU A 566 26.98 8.70 9.19
CA LEU A 566 25.54 8.97 9.26
C LEU A 566 24.88 8.21 10.41
N ARG A 567 23.95 8.87 11.11
CA ARG A 567 23.23 8.28 12.25
C ARG A 567 21.76 8.68 12.28
N ILE A 568 20.89 7.73 12.61
CA ILE A 568 19.48 7.96 12.98
C ILE A 568 19.35 7.66 14.47
N LEU A 569 18.72 8.56 15.22
CA LEU A 569 18.39 8.34 16.62
C LEU A 569 16.89 8.50 16.87
N PHE A 570 16.26 7.42 17.34
CA PHE A 570 14.88 7.37 17.80
C PHE A 570 14.84 7.75 19.29
N SER A 571 14.04 8.75 19.66
CA SER A 571 13.77 9.09 21.07
C SER A 571 12.57 8.31 21.62
N ASP A 572 11.62 7.97 20.76
CA ASP A 572 10.47 7.13 21.08
C ASP A 572 10.02 6.32 19.84
N LEU A 573 8.73 6.05 19.70
CA LEU A 573 8.15 5.22 18.64
C LEU A 573 7.86 6.01 17.34
N GLN A 574 7.66 7.32 17.46
CA GLN A 574 7.26 8.22 16.36
C GLN A 574 8.30 9.30 16.08
N ASN A 575 9.03 9.75 17.11
CA ASN A 575 10.08 10.75 16.99
C ASN A 575 11.45 10.14 16.68
N TRP A 576 12.01 10.52 15.53
CA TRP A 576 13.40 10.25 15.16
C TRP A 576 14.05 11.47 14.52
N GLN A 577 15.38 11.51 14.54
CA GLN A 577 16.20 12.56 13.92
C GLN A 577 17.44 11.98 13.25
N TRP A 578 17.84 12.56 12.13
CA TRP A 578 19.17 12.37 11.55
C TRP A 578 20.21 13.22 12.26
N GLN A 579 21.35 12.61 12.53
CA GLN A 579 22.56 13.24 13.05
C GLN A 579 23.68 13.08 12.01
N ASN A 580 24.53 14.11 11.90
CA ASN A 580 25.66 14.19 10.97
C ASN A 580 25.29 14.13 9.47
N LEU A 581 24.04 14.41 9.09
CA LEU A 581 23.61 14.41 7.69
C LEU A 581 23.97 15.74 7.01
N GLU A 582 24.93 15.72 6.07
CA GLU A 582 25.17 16.83 5.14
C GLU A 582 24.54 16.53 3.79
N LEU A 583 23.48 17.25 3.40
CA LEU A 583 22.88 17.10 2.07
C LEU A 583 23.68 17.91 1.04
N PRO A 584 24.27 17.28 0.00
CA PRO A 584 24.90 18.00 -1.10
C PRO A 584 23.85 18.61 -2.04
N ALA A 585 24.30 19.52 -2.91
CA ALA A 585 23.47 20.14 -3.93
C ALA A 585 22.93 19.12 -4.94
N GLY A 586 21.74 19.40 -5.48
CA GLY A 586 21.04 18.55 -6.44
C GLY A 586 19.66 18.11 -5.94
N LEU A 587 19.00 17.29 -6.77
CA LEU A 587 17.70 16.68 -6.49
C LEU A 587 17.90 15.37 -5.72
N ARG A 588 17.18 15.19 -4.60
CA ARG A 588 17.12 13.92 -3.85
C ARG A 588 15.67 13.51 -3.68
N LYS A 589 15.32 12.32 -4.19
CA LYS A 589 13.98 11.73 -4.09
C LYS A 589 13.83 10.96 -2.79
N LEU A 590 12.61 11.00 -2.26
CA LEU A 590 12.25 10.65 -0.89
C LEU A 590 10.85 10.01 -0.90
N PRO A 591 10.71 8.74 -1.31
CA PRO A 591 9.44 8.03 -1.17
C PRO A 591 9.09 7.85 0.30
N PHE A 592 7.80 7.90 0.62
CA PHE A 592 7.31 7.79 1.99
C PHE A 592 5.92 7.14 2.05
N ALA A 593 5.60 6.60 3.22
CA ALA A 593 4.23 6.31 3.62
C ALA A 593 4.06 6.62 5.12
N THR A 594 2.94 7.22 5.47
CA THR A 594 2.56 7.61 6.83
C THR A 594 1.04 7.63 6.96
N ASN A 595 0.53 7.71 8.18
CA ASN A 595 -0.89 7.96 8.43
C ASN A 595 -1.03 9.37 9.02
N VAL A 596 -2.10 10.08 8.66
CA VAL A 596 -2.38 11.43 9.13
C VAL A 596 -3.78 11.45 9.75
N THR A 597 -3.85 11.87 11.01
CA THR A 597 -5.12 12.04 11.73
C THR A 597 -5.53 13.52 11.72
N PHE A 598 -6.78 13.78 11.38
CA PHE A 598 -7.41 15.08 11.29
C PHE A 598 -8.24 15.40 12.55
N GLU A 599 -8.55 16.67 12.77
CA GLU A 599 -9.40 17.13 13.90
C GLU A 599 -10.87 16.70 13.77
N LYS A 600 -11.31 16.33 12.57
CA LYS A 600 -12.68 15.93 12.24
C LYS A 600 -12.68 14.74 11.29
N GLU A 601 -13.76 13.97 11.32
CA GLU A 601 -14.04 12.96 10.31
C GLU A 601 -14.26 13.60 8.94
N VAL A 602 -13.78 12.90 7.90
CA VAL A 602 -14.10 13.19 6.50
C VAL A 602 -15.17 12.21 6.02
N PHE A 603 -16.05 12.66 5.12
CA PHE A 603 -17.07 11.79 4.54
C PHE A 603 -17.45 12.20 3.12
N ALA A 604 -17.96 11.23 2.36
CA ALA A 604 -18.64 11.45 1.09
C ALA A 604 -19.90 10.57 1.04
N ARG A 605 -21.07 11.19 0.85
CA ARG A 605 -22.37 10.52 0.75
C ARG A 605 -23.16 11.07 -0.42
N ALA A 606 -23.86 10.21 -1.16
CA ALA A 606 -24.74 10.64 -2.23
C ALA A 606 -25.95 9.71 -2.39
N GLN A 607 -26.94 10.18 -3.14
CA GLN A 607 -28.14 9.43 -3.53
C GLN A 607 -28.38 9.63 -5.03
N PHE A 608 -29.04 8.65 -5.66
CA PHE A 608 -29.53 8.86 -7.03
C PHE A 608 -30.72 9.83 -7.01
N SER A 609 -30.75 10.74 -7.97
CA SER A 609 -31.78 11.77 -8.15
C SER A 609 -32.09 11.93 -9.63
N ASP A 610 -33.08 12.76 -9.96
CA ASP A 610 -33.48 13.02 -11.35
C ASP A 610 -32.32 13.55 -12.21
N GLN A 611 -31.38 14.29 -11.61
CA GLN A 611 -30.20 14.87 -12.26
C GLN A 611 -29.01 13.90 -12.41
N GLY A 612 -29.05 12.72 -11.80
CA GLY A 612 -27.93 11.77 -11.76
C GLY A 612 -27.61 11.31 -10.33
N LEU A 613 -26.40 11.59 -9.88
CA LEU A 613 -25.98 11.34 -8.49
C LEU A 613 -25.73 12.67 -7.79
N THR A 614 -26.38 12.90 -6.65
CA THR A 614 -26.29 14.16 -5.88
C THR A 614 -26.05 13.86 -4.41
N GLY A 615 -25.17 14.62 -3.76
CA GLY A 615 -24.72 14.30 -2.41
C GLY A 615 -24.03 15.42 -1.67
N THR A 616 -23.41 15.08 -0.54
CA THR A 616 -22.63 15.98 0.31
C THR A 616 -21.29 15.35 0.69
N TYR A 617 -20.29 16.19 0.90
CA TYR A 617 -18.96 15.80 1.37
C TYR A 617 -18.42 16.76 2.43
N ASP A 618 -17.59 16.25 3.33
CA ASP A 618 -16.68 17.06 4.13
C ASP A 618 -15.24 16.59 3.87
N LEU A 619 -14.47 17.49 3.25
CA LEU A 619 -13.03 17.34 3.00
C LEU A 619 -12.29 18.59 3.53
N ALA A 620 -12.75 19.21 4.63
CA ALA A 620 -12.18 20.43 5.19
C ALA A 620 -10.70 20.31 5.61
N ALA A 621 -10.15 19.10 5.70
CA ALA A 621 -8.73 18.83 5.90
C ALA A 621 -7.86 19.10 4.64
N PHE A 622 -8.47 19.32 3.47
CA PHE A 622 -7.78 19.47 2.19
C PHE A 622 -7.98 20.88 1.61
N ASP A 623 -6.87 21.57 1.36
CA ASP A 623 -6.89 22.87 0.70
C ASP A 623 -7.15 22.71 -0.80
N LYS A 624 -8.37 23.10 -1.22
CA LYS A 624 -8.93 23.04 -2.58
C LYS A 624 -9.18 21.62 -3.10
N THR A 625 -10.23 21.49 -3.90
CA THR A 625 -10.57 20.28 -4.65
C THR A 625 -10.72 20.62 -6.12
N GLU A 626 -9.94 19.98 -6.99
CA GLU A 626 -9.87 20.21 -8.43
C GLU A 626 -9.97 18.88 -9.21
N ASP A 627 -10.33 18.96 -10.50
CA ASP A 627 -10.26 17.86 -11.48
C ASP A 627 -10.84 16.52 -10.97
N SER A 628 -12.02 16.57 -10.33
CA SER A 628 -12.59 15.44 -9.60
C SER A 628 -13.32 14.44 -10.51
N LEU A 629 -13.17 13.15 -10.20
CA LEU A 629 -13.72 12.01 -10.93
C LEU A 629 -14.45 11.08 -9.96
N LEU A 630 -15.57 10.51 -10.39
CA LEU A 630 -16.15 9.31 -9.78
C LEU A 630 -15.58 8.08 -10.52
N VAL A 631 -15.02 7.13 -9.78
CA VAL A 631 -14.46 5.87 -10.28
C VAL A 631 -15.24 4.71 -9.65
N VAL A 632 -15.51 3.66 -10.43
CA VAL A 632 -16.16 2.42 -9.96
C VAL A 632 -15.23 1.21 -10.11
N PRO A 633 -15.53 0.06 -9.48
CA PRO A 633 -14.57 -1.06 -9.42
C PRO A 633 -14.15 -1.67 -10.75
N ASP A 634 -14.99 -1.62 -11.79
CA ASP A 634 -14.60 -2.10 -13.13
C ASP A 634 -13.61 -1.17 -13.87
N GLY A 635 -13.21 -0.05 -13.25
CA GLY A 635 -12.28 0.93 -13.78
C GLY A 635 -12.92 2.03 -14.64
N ARG A 636 -14.24 1.96 -14.88
CA ARG A 636 -14.98 3.07 -15.52
C ARG A 636 -15.02 4.29 -14.62
N ARG A 637 -15.13 5.46 -15.27
CA ARG A 637 -15.03 6.77 -14.63
C ARG A 637 -15.85 7.83 -15.34
N ILE A 638 -16.23 8.86 -14.59
CA ILE A 638 -16.99 10.02 -15.03
C ILE A 638 -16.55 11.25 -14.23
N SER A 639 -16.69 12.46 -14.79
CA SER A 639 -16.41 13.70 -14.05
C SER A 639 -17.40 13.88 -12.88
N ALA A 640 -16.89 14.34 -11.74
CA ALA A 640 -17.69 14.76 -10.60
C ALA A 640 -17.44 16.25 -10.31
N GLU A 641 -18.48 17.02 -10.00
CA GLU A 641 -18.35 18.38 -9.50
C GLU A 641 -18.43 18.38 -7.97
N LEU A 642 -17.40 18.95 -7.33
CA LEU A 642 -17.31 19.20 -5.90
C LEU A 642 -17.38 20.71 -5.67
N SER A 643 -18.47 21.20 -5.10
CA SER A 643 -18.69 22.64 -4.86
C SER A 643 -19.44 22.88 -3.56
N ASP A 644 -18.90 23.75 -2.70
CA ASP A 644 -19.52 24.19 -1.43
C ASP A 644 -20.04 23.05 -0.54
N GLY A 645 -19.34 21.91 -0.50
CA GLY A 645 -19.72 20.71 0.28
C GLY A 645 -20.78 19.83 -0.39
N SER A 646 -21.16 20.11 -1.64
CA SER A 646 -22.07 19.30 -2.46
C SER A 646 -21.34 18.51 -3.55
N ILE A 647 -21.76 17.26 -3.75
CA ILE A 647 -21.32 16.37 -4.83
C ILE A 647 -22.39 16.38 -5.92
N THR A 648 -22.01 16.61 -7.17
CA THR A 648 -22.88 16.38 -8.33
C THR A 648 -22.16 15.56 -9.40
N VAL A 649 -22.78 14.45 -9.83
CA VAL A 649 -22.38 13.69 -11.02
C VAL A 649 -23.57 13.69 -11.97
N SER A 650 -23.40 14.33 -13.13
CA SER A 650 -24.47 14.42 -14.13
C SER A 650 -24.85 13.04 -14.66
N GLY A 651 -26.15 12.76 -14.73
CA GLY A 651 -26.65 11.58 -15.44
C GLY A 651 -26.47 11.65 -16.95
N ASP A 652 -26.43 12.85 -17.52
CA ASP A 652 -26.34 13.11 -18.96
C ASP A 652 -24.89 13.10 -19.50
N ASP A 653 -23.90 13.22 -18.62
CA ASP A 653 -22.51 12.96 -18.98
C ASP A 653 -22.32 11.45 -19.13
N LEU A 654 -21.96 11.03 -20.34
CA LEU A 654 -21.75 9.63 -20.70
C LEU A 654 -20.24 9.33 -20.71
N GLY A 655 -19.86 8.19 -20.13
CA GLY A 655 -18.53 7.94 -19.54
C GLY A 655 -17.29 8.01 -20.44
N ASP A 656 -16.13 7.99 -19.76
CA ASP A 656 -14.76 8.14 -20.30
C ASP A 656 -14.31 9.57 -20.68
N ALA A 657 -14.99 10.58 -20.13
CA ALA A 657 -14.61 11.98 -20.28
C ALA A 657 -13.70 12.46 -19.13
N VAL A 658 -12.41 12.11 -19.14
CA VAL A 658 -11.39 12.71 -18.23
C VAL A 658 -11.25 14.23 -18.46
N THR A 659 -11.67 14.71 -19.63
CA THR A 659 -11.50 16.09 -20.12
C THR A 659 -12.84 16.80 -20.41
N GLY A 660 -13.97 16.27 -19.90
CA GLY A 660 -15.31 16.61 -20.40
C GLY A 660 -15.72 18.09 -20.33
N LYS A 661 -15.25 18.85 -19.32
CA LYS A 661 -15.67 20.25 -19.08
C LYS A 661 -14.53 21.22 -18.70
N SER A 662 -13.41 20.73 -18.17
CA SER A 662 -12.25 21.59 -17.82
C SER A 662 -11.50 22.05 -19.06
N GLN A 663 -11.30 23.36 -19.18
CA GLN A 663 -10.33 23.93 -20.12
C GLN A 663 -8.94 23.43 -19.72
N VAL A 664 -8.25 22.70 -20.60
CA VAL A 664 -6.93 22.09 -20.28
C VAL A 664 -5.91 23.19 -19.99
N ASP A 665 -5.68 23.45 -18.71
CA ASP A 665 -4.57 24.27 -18.21
C ASP A 665 -3.36 23.39 -17.88
N GLY A 666 -2.20 24.02 -17.75
CA GLY A 666 -0.91 23.33 -17.60
C GLY A 666 -0.72 22.52 -16.31
N ASN A 667 -1.72 22.46 -15.42
CA ASN A 667 -1.75 21.52 -14.30
C ASN A 667 -2.43 20.19 -14.70
N LEU A 668 -3.60 20.26 -15.35
CA LEU A 668 -4.34 19.07 -15.82
C LEU A 668 -3.50 18.27 -16.83
N GLU A 669 -2.78 18.94 -17.74
CA GLU A 669 -1.85 18.32 -18.68
C GLU A 669 -0.74 17.48 -17.99
N ARG A 670 -0.32 17.86 -16.78
CA ARG A 670 0.67 17.11 -15.97
C ARG A 670 0.06 16.02 -15.10
N ARG A 671 -1.20 16.19 -14.70
CA ARG A 671 -1.96 15.23 -13.88
C ARG A 671 -2.47 14.05 -14.72
N LEU A 672 -2.77 14.29 -16.00
CA LEU A 672 -3.37 13.29 -16.89
C LEU A 672 -2.55 11.99 -17.03
N PRO A 673 -1.21 11.99 -17.24
CA PRO A 673 -0.44 10.73 -17.33
C PRO A 673 -0.45 9.91 -16.03
N ILE A 674 -0.55 10.58 -14.87
CA ILE A 674 -0.67 9.90 -13.56
C ILE A 674 -2.03 9.20 -13.48
N LEU A 675 -3.11 9.90 -13.86
CA LEU A 675 -4.46 9.34 -13.89
C LEU A 675 -4.59 8.19 -14.90
N GLU A 676 -4.09 8.37 -16.12
CA GLU A 676 -4.12 7.33 -17.16
C GLU A 676 -3.41 6.06 -16.71
N GLN A 677 -2.23 6.18 -16.10
CA GLN A 677 -1.47 5.01 -15.65
C GLN A 677 -2.12 4.31 -14.44
N LEU A 678 -2.66 5.05 -13.48
CA LEU A 678 -3.34 4.47 -12.30
C LEU A 678 -4.70 3.85 -12.65
N LEU A 679 -5.36 4.33 -13.71
CA LEU A 679 -6.69 3.89 -14.14
C LEU A 679 -6.64 2.96 -15.37
N SER A 680 -5.44 2.63 -15.91
CA SER A 680 -5.29 1.72 -17.04
C SER A 680 -5.40 0.26 -16.61
N ASN A 681 -6.62 -0.26 -16.63
CA ASN A 681 -6.99 -1.62 -16.21
C ASN A 681 -6.49 -2.74 -17.17
N GLN A 682 -5.46 -2.49 -18.00
CA GLN A 682 -5.12 -3.34 -19.15
C GLN A 682 -3.80 -4.10 -19.07
N GLU A 683 -2.82 -3.67 -18.27
CA GLU A 683 -1.46 -4.27 -18.34
C GLU A 683 -1.26 -5.52 -17.45
N TYR A 684 -2.17 -5.77 -16.50
CA TYR A 684 -2.06 -6.89 -15.57
C TYR A 684 -3.24 -7.86 -15.68
N LYS A 685 -2.95 -9.12 -16.06
CA LYS A 685 -3.92 -10.23 -16.04
C LYS A 685 -4.46 -10.55 -14.63
N LEU A 686 -3.81 -10.02 -13.59
CA LEU A 686 -4.32 -9.97 -12.22
C LEU A 686 -5.35 -8.84 -12.13
N HIS A 687 -6.64 -9.20 -12.23
CA HIS A 687 -7.77 -8.28 -12.11
C HIS A 687 -7.91 -7.76 -10.67
N VAL A 688 -7.04 -6.84 -10.25
CA VAL A 688 -7.16 -6.12 -8.98
C VAL A 688 -7.70 -4.72 -9.30
N PRO A 689 -8.95 -4.40 -8.94
CA PRO A 689 -9.51 -3.10 -9.23
C PRO A 689 -8.83 -2.03 -8.37
N LEU A 690 -8.66 -0.81 -8.91
CA LEU A 690 -8.08 0.32 -8.16
C LEU A 690 -8.93 0.69 -6.92
N VAL A 691 -10.23 0.46 -7.01
CA VAL A 691 -11.22 0.72 -5.95
C VAL A 691 -12.16 -0.48 -5.86
N GLU A 692 -12.49 -0.96 -4.66
CA GLU A 692 -13.47 -2.05 -4.51
C GLU A 692 -14.92 -1.57 -4.43
N GLN A 693 -15.11 -0.28 -4.17
CA GLN A 693 -16.41 0.39 -4.10
C GLN A 693 -16.36 1.73 -4.87
N PRO A 694 -17.51 2.25 -5.34
CA PRO A 694 -17.59 3.57 -5.97
C PRO A 694 -16.92 4.63 -5.10
N SER A 695 -16.00 5.41 -5.68
CA SER A 695 -15.14 6.32 -4.93
C SER A 695 -14.92 7.62 -5.71
N ILE A 696 -14.83 8.74 -5.01
CA ILE A 696 -14.43 10.03 -5.57
C ILE A 696 -12.90 10.14 -5.51
N LEU A 697 -12.31 10.48 -6.65
CA LEU A 697 -10.89 10.78 -6.83
C LEU A 697 -10.77 12.28 -7.13
N THR A 698 -10.02 13.05 -6.33
CA THR A 698 -9.91 14.51 -6.49
C THR A 698 -8.50 15.01 -6.23
N TRP A 699 -8.09 16.06 -6.93
CA TRP A 699 -6.81 16.72 -6.71
C TRP A 699 -6.92 17.83 -5.66
N SER A 700 -5.91 17.96 -4.79
CA SER A 700 -5.82 18.99 -3.75
C SER A 700 -4.35 19.40 -3.51
N ASN A 701 -4.13 20.38 -2.63
CA ASN A 701 -2.78 20.67 -2.13
C ASN A 701 -2.27 19.53 -1.21
N PRO A 702 -0.94 19.34 -1.08
CA PRO A 702 -0.34 18.39 -0.14
C PRO A 702 -0.74 18.67 1.31
N ILE A 703 -1.02 17.59 2.05
CA ILE A 703 -1.18 17.64 3.50
C ILE A 703 0.18 17.47 4.19
N SER A 704 0.35 18.08 5.36
CA SER A 704 1.60 18.03 6.12
C SER A 704 1.88 16.60 6.62
N GLU A 705 2.98 16.00 6.18
CA GLU A 705 3.31 14.60 6.51
C GLU A 705 4.00 14.44 7.88
N GLY A 706 4.30 15.54 8.58
CA GLY A 706 5.02 15.54 9.87
C GLY A 706 6.55 15.45 9.75
N PHE A 707 7.10 15.53 8.54
CA PHE A 707 8.54 15.62 8.31
C PHE A 707 9.02 17.07 8.31
N GLU A 708 10.08 17.36 9.06
CA GLU A 708 10.74 18.66 9.05
C GLU A 708 12.12 18.57 8.39
N PHE A 709 12.36 19.46 7.43
CA PHE A 709 13.61 19.56 6.67
C PHE A 709 14.44 20.80 7.08
N PRO A 710 15.77 20.78 6.85
CA PRO A 710 16.62 21.94 7.05
C PRO A 710 16.23 23.14 6.17
N GLU A 711 16.20 24.32 6.80
CA GLU A 711 15.81 25.63 6.23
C GLU A 711 14.32 25.73 5.82
N GLN A 712 13.79 26.96 5.72
CA GLN A 712 12.43 27.17 5.21
C GLN A 712 12.42 26.97 3.69
N GLN A 713 12.13 25.74 3.27
CA GLN A 713 11.97 25.39 1.87
C GLN A 713 10.57 25.77 1.37
N GLU A 714 10.47 26.21 0.12
CA GLU A 714 9.16 26.39 -0.52
C GLU A 714 8.60 24.99 -0.84
N HIS A 715 7.48 24.62 -0.20
CA HIS A 715 6.81 23.33 -0.42
C HIS A 715 5.81 23.45 -1.57
N VAL A 716 6.00 22.64 -2.60
CA VAL A 716 5.30 22.78 -3.88
C VAL A 716 4.94 21.40 -4.42
N GLY A 717 3.75 20.90 -4.07
CA GLY A 717 3.26 19.58 -4.48
C GLY A 717 1.77 19.55 -4.79
N ASP A 718 1.26 18.37 -5.15
CA ASP A 718 -0.18 18.05 -5.30
C ASP A 718 -0.48 16.77 -4.51
N ALA A 719 -1.73 16.61 -4.05
CA ALA A 719 -2.25 15.38 -3.49
C ALA A 719 -3.42 14.86 -4.32
N LEU A 720 -3.39 13.58 -4.65
CA LEU A 720 -4.48 12.85 -5.27
C LEU A 720 -5.22 12.09 -4.18
N VAL A 721 -6.42 12.55 -3.86
CA VAL A 721 -7.25 12.08 -2.74
C VAL A 721 -8.31 11.12 -3.27
N LEU A 722 -8.36 9.92 -2.69
CA LEU A 722 -9.38 8.90 -2.93
C LEU A 722 -10.27 8.78 -1.69
N ILE A 723 -11.58 9.01 -1.84
CA ILE A 723 -12.58 8.81 -0.78
C ILE A 723 -13.71 7.88 -1.27
N PRO A 724 -13.99 6.77 -0.56
CA PRO A 724 -15.17 5.95 -0.82
C PRO A 724 -16.46 6.73 -0.73
N LEU A 725 -17.34 6.54 -1.69
CA LEU A 725 -18.64 7.18 -1.76
C LEU A 725 -19.72 6.24 -1.22
N ALA A 726 -20.25 6.52 -0.03
CA ALA A 726 -21.46 5.83 0.42
C ALA A 726 -22.64 6.30 -0.42
N ILE A 727 -23.38 5.35 -0.98
CA ILE A 727 -24.58 5.63 -1.76
C ILE A 727 -25.79 5.21 -0.93
N ASP A 728 -26.51 6.21 -0.44
CA ASP A 728 -27.70 6.05 0.38
C ASP A 728 -28.88 5.53 -0.47
N GLU A 729 -29.84 4.86 0.17
CA GLU A 729 -31.07 4.46 -0.51
C GLU A 729 -31.84 5.66 -1.04
N THR A 730 -32.24 5.58 -2.32
CA THR A 730 -33.11 6.59 -2.93
C THR A 730 -34.50 6.53 -2.25
N PRO A 731 -35.16 7.66 -1.95
CA PRO A 731 -36.49 7.65 -1.33
C PRO A 731 -37.57 6.99 -2.21
N ALA A 732 -38.48 6.24 -1.59
CA ALA A 732 -39.63 5.63 -2.26
C ALA A 732 -40.49 6.69 -2.98
N GLY A 733 -40.85 6.42 -4.24
CA GLY A 733 -41.64 7.32 -5.09
C GLY A 733 -40.88 8.53 -5.66
N SER A 734 -39.59 8.70 -5.38
CA SER A 734 -38.78 9.73 -6.02
C SER A 734 -38.28 9.28 -7.41
N ALA A 735 -38.09 10.26 -8.30
CA ALA A 735 -37.49 10.03 -9.61
C ALA A 735 -35.97 9.93 -9.51
N PHE A 736 -35.36 9.07 -10.31
CA PHE A 736 -33.92 8.88 -10.36
C PHE A 736 -33.41 8.75 -11.80
N THR A 737 -32.13 9.03 -11.98
CA THR A 737 -31.34 8.78 -13.18
C THR A 737 -30.04 8.11 -12.73
N VAL A 738 -29.76 6.89 -13.18
CA VAL A 738 -28.52 6.17 -12.89
C VAL A 738 -27.47 6.54 -13.96
N PRO A 739 -26.36 7.21 -13.60
CA PRO A 739 -25.27 7.50 -14.54
C PRO A 739 -24.65 6.21 -15.09
N SER A 740 -24.20 6.23 -16.35
CA SER A 740 -23.79 5.00 -17.06
C SER A 740 -22.62 4.25 -16.42
N VAL A 741 -21.81 4.95 -15.60
CA VAL A 741 -20.70 4.38 -14.84
C VAL A 741 -21.15 3.28 -13.85
N PHE A 742 -22.38 3.34 -13.33
CA PHE A 742 -22.91 2.33 -12.40
C PHE A 742 -23.54 1.11 -13.09
N LEU A 743 -23.79 1.20 -14.39
CA LEU A 743 -24.55 0.21 -15.14
C LEU A 743 -23.59 -0.69 -15.92
N SER A 744 -23.10 -1.75 -15.28
CA SER A 744 -22.35 -2.82 -15.96
C SER A 744 -23.29 -3.78 -16.67
N PHE A 745 -22.82 -4.42 -17.75
CA PHE A 745 -23.59 -5.39 -18.53
C PHE A 745 -23.03 -6.80 -18.45
N GLN A 746 -23.92 -7.77 -18.60
CA GLN A 746 -23.59 -9.16 -18.89
C GLN A 746 -24.08 -9.49 -20.30
N ASN A 747 -23.21 -10.10 -21.12
CA ASN A 747 -23.59 -10.66 -22.42
C ASN A 747 -24.47 -11.89 -22.17
N SER A 748 -25.75 -11.80 -22.57
CA SER A 748 -26.80 -12.76 -22.22
C SER A 748 -27.33 -13.50 -23.43
N SER A 749 -28.00 -14.62 -23.18
CA SER A 749 -28.85 -15.29 -24.17
C SER A 749 -30.15 -14.50 -24.30
N GLY A 750 -30.48 -14.06 -25.52
CA GLY A 750 -31.74 -13.38 -25.79
C GLY A 750 -32.95 -14.31 -25.95
N PRO A 751 -34.15 -13.76 -26.08
CA PRO A 751 -35.36 -14.52 -26.41
C PRO A 751 -35.14 -15.33 -27.69
N LEU A 752 -35.49 -16.62 -27.63
CA LEU A 752 -35.34 -17.59 -28.73
C LEU A 752 -33.89 -17.83 -29.18
N GLN A 753 -32.88 -17.40 -28.42
CA GLN A 753 -31.46 -17.59 -28.71
C GLN A 753 -30.82 -18.47 -27.61
N PRO A 754 -30.29 -19.67 -27.93
CA PRO A 754 -29.85 -20.63 -26.90
C PRO A 754 -28.50 -20.29 -26.25
N THR A 755 -27.72 -19.38 -26.83
CA THR A 755 -26.38 -18.99 -26.36
C THR A 755 -26.15 -17.49 -26.56
N PRO A 756 -25.36 -16.82 -25.70
CA PRO A 756 -24.96 -15.43 -25.93
C PRO A 756 -24.21 -15.23 -27.26
N SER A 757 -24.12 -13.99 -27.74
CA SER A 757 -23.36 -13.71 -28.97
C SER A 757 -21.86 -13.83 -28.71
N GLY A 758 -21.12 -14.43 -29.63
CA GLY A 758 -19.66 -14.42 -29.61
C GLY A 758 -19.04 -13.03 -29.89
N ALA A 759 -19.84 -12.01 -30.16
CA ALA A 759 -19.37 -10.64 -30.41
C ALA A 759 -18.71 -9.99 -29.19
N TYR A 760 -18.96 -10.50 -27.98
CA TYR A 760 -18.31 -10.06 -26.74
C TYR A 760 -17.72 -11.25 -25.98
N ASN A 761 -16.42 -11.18 -25.69
CA ASN A 761 -15.73 -12.19 -24.91
C ASN A 761 -15.80 -11.84 -23.42
N SER A 762 -16.80 -12.39 -22.71
CA SER A 762 -17.03 -12.14 -21.29
C SER A 762 -15.88 -12.57 -20.34
N VAL A 763 -14.90 -13.35 -20.81
CA VAL A 763 -13.73 -13.76 -20.00
C VAL A 763 -12.60 -12.73 -20.07
N VAL A 764 -12.50 -11.99 -21.18
CA VAL A 764 -11.45 -10.99 -21.43
C VAL A 764 -11.98 -9.55 -21.33
N GLY A 765 -13.29 -9.36 -21.39
CA GLY A 765 -13.93 -8.04 -21.37
C GLY A 765 -13.95 -7.33 -22.73
N GLU A 766 -13.68 -8.03 -23.82
CA GLU A 766 -13.40 -7.43 -25.12
C GLU A 766 -14.42 -7.76 -26.21
N TRP A 767 -14.84 -6.72 -26.94
CA TRP A 767 -15.63 -6.84 -28.16
C TRP A 767 -14.79 -7.37 -29.33
N GLN A 768 -15.27 -8.46 -29.95
CA GLN A 768 -14.58 -9.16 -31.03
C GLN A 768 -15.04 -8.64 -32.41
N PRO A 769 -14.12 -8.50 -33.39
CA PRO A 769 -14.47 -8.14 -34.75
C PRO A 769 -15.25 -9.28 -35.43
N MET A 770 -16.32 -8.93 -36.13
CA MET A 770 -17.28 -9.86 -36.73
C MET A 770 -17.55 -9.51 -38.20
N THR A 771 -17.75 -10.52 -39.04
CA THR A 771 -18.09 -10.34 -40.47
C THR A 771 -19.59 -10.53 -40.72
N ASN A 772 -20.16 -11.58 -40.13
CA ASN A 772 -21.55 -11.99 -40.25
C ASN A 772 -22.50 -11.15 -39.38
N ALA A 773 -23.79 -11.18 -39.69
CA ALA A 773 -24.84 -10.65 -38.82
C ALA A 773 -24.82 -11.30 -37.42
N GLN A 774 -25.11 -10.51 -36.38
CA GLN A 774 -25.26 -10.98 -35.00
C GLN A 774 -26.44 -10.30 -34.32
N LYS A 775 -27.15 -11.06 -33.50
CA LYS A 775 -28.01 -10.54 -32.44
C LYS A 775 -27.27 -10.65 -31.11
N ILE A 776 -27.16 -9.52 -30.43
CA ILE A 776 -26.41 -9.33 -29.18
C ILE A 776 -27.42 -8.89 -28.14
N TRP A 777 -27.41 -9.50 -26.95
CA TRP A 777 -28.32 -9.16 -25.87
C TRP A 777 -27.53 -8.83 -24.62
N LEU A 778 -27.82 -7.67 -24.03
CA LEU A 778 -27.08 -7.08 -22.92
C LEU A 778 -28.01 -6.92 -21.73
N LYS A 779 -27.66 -7.58 -20.63
CA LYS A 779 -28.40 -7.59 -19.39
C LYS A 779 -27.71 -6.66 -18.39
N TYR A 780 -28.38 -5.58 -17.99
CA TYR A 780 -27.89 -4.57 -17.06
C TYR A 780 -28.59 -4.72 -15.71
N ARG A 781 -27.87 -4.71 -14.60
CA ARG A 781 -28.48 -4.76 -13.25
C ARG A 781 -28.60 -3.36 -12.67
N LEU A 782 -29.76 -3.01 -12.10
CA LEU A 782 -29.91 -1.74 -11.38
C LEU A 782 -29.14 -1.78 -10.04
N PRO A 783 -28.58 -0.65 -9.58
CA PRO A 783 -28.05 -0.54 -8.22
C PRO A 783 -29.12 -0.88 -7.18
N ALA A 784 -28.72 -1.55 -6.09
CA ALA A 784 -29.65 -1.96 -5.04
C ALA A 784 -30.41 -0.75 -4.42
N GLN A 785 -29.76 0.42 -4.34
CA GLN A 785 -30.29 1.64 -3.75
C GLN A 785 -31.54 2.19 -4.44
N VAL A 786 -31.73 1.90 -5.74
CA VAL A 786 -32.91 2.26 -6.54
C VAL A 786 -33.84 1.08 -6.81
N SER A 787 -33.45 -0.14 -6.49
CA SER A 787 -34.29 -1.33 -6.67
C SER A 787 -35.26 -1.51 -5.48
N PRO A 788 -36.50 -1.98 -5.70
CA PRO A 788 -37.20 -2.14 -6.97
C PRO A 788 -37.67 -0.79 -7.56
N ALA A 789 -37.74 -0.70 -8.89
CA ALA A 789 -38.11 0.52 -9.62
C ALA A 789 -38.99 0.26 -10.84
N ASN A 790 -39.70 1.32 -11.27
CA ASN A 790 -40.32 1.40 -12.59
C ASN A 790 -39.47 2.32 -13.49
N LEU A 791 -38.90 1.77 -14.57
CA LEU A 791 -38.13 2.56 -15.54
C LEU A 791 -39.06 3.35 -16.47
N THR A 792 -38.71 4.60 -16.75
CA THR A 792 -39.46 5.52 -17.62
C THR A 792 -38.66 5.97 -18.84
N ARG A 793 -37.33 5.78 -18.83
CA ARG A 793 -36.44 6.15 -19.94
C ARG A 793 -35.16 5.31 -19.92
N ALA A 794 -34.72 4.87 -21.10
CA ALA A 794 -33.36 4.36 -21.31
C ALA A 794 -32.69 5.11 -22.47
N VAL A 795 -31.49 5.64 -22.22
CA VAL A 795 -30.64 6.27 -23.26
C VAL A 795 -29.42 5.39 -23.46
N ILE A 796 -29.19 4.97 -24.71
CA ILE A 796 -28.19 3.97 -25.06
C ILE A 796 -27.22 4.60 -26.06
N ARG A 797 -25.93 4.66 -25.72
CA ARG A 797 -24.86 5.17 -26.58
C ARG A 797 -23.96 4.00 -26.99
N LEU A 798 -23.91 3.75 -28.29
CA LEU A 798 -23.18 2.66 -28.92
C LEU A 798 -22.03 3.22 -29.76
N SER A 799 -20.80 2.89 -29.41
CA SER A 799 -19.62 3.15 -30.24
C SER A 799 -19.38 1.93 -31.12
N VAL A 800 -19.63 2.04 -32.44
CA VAL A 800 -19.54 0.91 -33.36
C VAL A 800 -18.97 1.34 -34.71
N ARG A 801 -18.12 0.48 -35.30
CA ARG A 801 -17.72 0.55 -36.71
C ARG A 801 -18.44 -0.57 -37.46
N ALA A 802 -19.51 -0.25 -38.17
CA ALA A 802 -20.34 -1.17 -38.96
C ALA A 802 -20.63 -0.59 -40.37
N PRO A 803 -19.61 -0.53 -41.26
CA PRO A 803 -19.80 -0.06 -42.63
C PRO A 803 -20.69 -1.01 -43.45
N ASP A 804 -21.50 -0.43 -44.35
CA ASP A 804 -22.44 -1.10 -45.27
C ASP A 804 -23.50 -1.97 -44.57
N ARG A 805 -23.80 -1.67 -43.29
CA ARG A 805 -24.70 -2.45 -42.43
C ARG A 805 -25.72 -1.57 -41.73
N GLU A 806 -26.83 -2.17 -41.34
CA GLU A 806 -27.75 -1.59 -40.36
C GLU A 806 -27.45 -2.10 -38.96
N VAL A 807 -27.50 -1.17 -38.02
CA VAL A 807 -27.44 -1.35 -36.58
C VAL A 807 -28.85 -1.07 -36.05
N GLN A 808 -29.53 -2.12 -35.63
CA GLN A 808 -30.91 -2.07 -35.18
C GLN A 808 -30.97 -2.26 -33.66
N LEU A 809 -31.55 -1.31 -32.93
CA LEU A 809 -31.90 -1.50 -31.53
C LEU A 809 -33.12 -2.43 -31.46
N ILE A 810 -33.03 -3.49 -30.66
CA ILE A 810 -34.12 -4.45 -30.46
C ILE A 810 -34.53 -4.51 -28.99
N GLY A 811 -35.85 -4.56 -28.77
CA GLY A 811 -36.47 -4.74 -27.47
C GLY A 811 -37.31 -6.02 -27.43
N GLN A 812 -37.82 -6.34 -26.25
CA GLN A 812 -38.74 -7.45 -26.03
C GLN A 812 -40.02 -6.95 -25.36
N ASP A 813 -41.17 -7.44 -25.81
CA ASP A 813 -42.45 -7.37 -25.08
C ASP A 813 -43.03 -8.79 -24.99
N GLN A 814 -43.26 -9.30 -23.79
CA GLN A 814 -43.82 -10.64 -23.50
C GLN A 814 -43.18 -11.82 -24.28
N GLY A 815 -41.91 -11.70 -24.67
CA GLY A 815 -41.18 -12.73 -25.45
C GLY A 815 -41.15 -12.51 -26.96
N VAL A 816 -41.87 -11.50 -27.47
CA VAL A 816 -41.80 -11.04 -28.86
C VAL A 816 -40.65 -10.02 -28.99
N VAL A 817 -39.75 -10.25 -29.94
CA VAL A 817 -38.62 -9.35 -30.23
C VAL A 817 -39.01 -8.38 -31.34
N GLU A 818 -38.93 -7.08 -31.07
CA GLU A 818 -39.27 -6.02 -32.02
C GLU A 818 -38.09 -5.08 -32.27
N ILE A 819 -38.02 -4.49 -33.47
CA ILE A 819 -37.02 -3.48 -33.83
C ILE A 819 -37.56 -2.11 -33.42
N LEU A 820 -36.87 -1.43 -32.51
CA LEU A 820 -37.28 -0.14 -31.97
C LEU A 820 -36.80 1.01 -32.86
N GLU A 821 -35.54 0.95 -33.32
CA GLU A 821 -34.91 1.96 -34.17
C GLU A 821 -33.81 1.30 -35.04
N SER A 822 -33.57 1.81 -36.26
CA SER A 822 -32.52 1.32 -37.17
C SER A 822 -31.67 2.48 -37.70
N LYS A 823 -30.34 2.29 -37.73
CA LYS A 823 -29.36 3.26 -38.27
C LYS A 823 -28.36 2.55 -39.17
N ARG A 824 -28.01 3.16 -40.30
CA ARG A 824 -27.15 2.57 -41.35
C ARG A 824 -25.80 3.28 -41.40
N ASP A 825 -24.75 2.55 -41.81
CA ASP A 825 -23.39 3.07 -42.07
C ASP A 825 -22.74 3.75 -40.85
N VAL A 826 -23.06 3.25 -39.65
CA VAL A 826 -22.52 3.76 -38.39
C VAL A 826 -21.03 3.43 -38.30
N THR A 827 -20.19 4.47 -38.30
CA THR A 827 -18.71 4.34 -38.25
C THR A 827 -18.08 5.03 -37.04
N SER A 828 -18.92 5.55 -36.14
CA SER A 828 -18.59 6.28 -34.92
C SER A 828 -19.70 6.07 -33.89
N THR A 829 -19.67 6.84 -32.79
CA THR A 829 -20.67 6.76 -31.71
C THR A 829 -22.06 7.23 -32.16
N VAL A 830 -23.09 6.45 -31.79
CA VAL A 830 -24.50 6.73 -32.07
C VAL A 830 -25.34 6.57 -30.80
N SER A 831 -26.40 7.36 -30.65
CA SER A 831 -27.37 7.22 -29.54
C SER A 831 -28.70 6.62 -30.01
N PHE A 832 -29.38 5.92 -29.11
CA PHE A 832 -30.76 5.45 -29.22
C PHE A 832 -31.50 5.79 -27.92
N GLU A 833 -32.82 5.93 -27.98
CA GLU A 833 -33.65 6.32 -26.83
C GLU A 833 -34.93 5.47 -26.78
N ILE A 834 -35.23 4.92 -25.61
CA ILE A 834 -36.43 4.14 -25.32
C ILE A 834 -37.23 4.90 -24.25
N VAL A 835 -38.49 5.23 -24.58
CA VAL A 835 -39.43 5.95 -23.69
C VAL A 835 -40.75 5.17 -23.54
N ASP A 836 -40.98 4.13 -24.34
CA ASP A 836 -42.20 3.32 -24.31
C ASP A 836 -42.08 2.24 -23.21
N GLU A 837 -42.90 2.37 -22.16
CA GLU A 837 -42.83 1.58 -20.93
C GLU A 837 -42.88 0.06 -21.16
N LYS A 838 -43.51 -0.41 -22.25
CA LYS A 838 -43.56 -1.86 -22.57
C LYS A 838 -42.19 -2.48 -22.84
N TYR A 839 -41.21 -1.70 -23.27
CA TYR A 839 -39.82 -2.15 -23.49
C TYR A 839 -38.86 -1.72 -22.38
N LEU A 840 -39.39 -1.24 -21.24
CA LEU A 840 -38.64 -0.79 -20.06
C LEU A 840 -38.95 -1.65 -18.82
N GLN A 841 -39.51 -2.85 -19.02
CA GLN A 841 -39.82 -3.79 -17.95
C GLN A 841 -38.55 -4.41 -17.36
N LEU A 842 -38.52 -4.59 -16.04
CA LEU A 842 -37.45 -5.31 -15.34
C LEU A 842 -37.78 -6.81 -15.26
N GLU A 843 -36.75 -7.66 -15.29
CA GLU A 843 -36.86 -9.07 -14.95
C GLU A 843 -37.03 -9.28 -13.42
N GLU A 844 -37.41 -10.49 -13.00
CA GLU A 844 -37.61 -10.85 -11.58
C GLU A 844 -36.35 -10.63 -10.70
N ASP A 845 -35.15 -10.62 -11.29
CA ASP A 845 -33.88 -10.33 -10.62
C ASP A 845 -33.48 -8.84 -10.60
N GLY A 846 -34.42 -7.94 -10.94
CA GLY A 846 -34.22 -6.48 -10.91
C GLY A 846 -33.33 -5.94 -12.02
N SER A 847 -33.20 -6.68 -13.13
CA SER A 847 -32.35 -6.32 -14.27
C SER A 847 -33.16 -5.85 -15.48
N TYR A 848 -32.49 -5.13 -16.37
CA TYR A 848 -33.02 -4.64 -17.64
C TYR A 848 -32.32 -5.32 -18.82
N LEU A 849 -33.12 -5.79 -19.79
CA LEU A 849 -32.63 -6.52 -20.97
C LEU A 849 -33.01 -5.79 -22.26
N PHE A 850 -32.02 -5.49 -23.10
CA PHE A 850 -32.23 -5.07 -24.49
C PHE A 850 -31.14 -5.68 -25.38
N GLY A 851 -31.23 -5.47 -26.70
CA GLY A 851 -30.22 -5.98 -27.62
C GLY A 851 -29.98 -5.10 -28.84
N PHE A 852 -28.99 -5.53 -29.63
CA PHE A 852 -28.72 -5.01 -30.96
C PHE A 852 -28.78 -6.14 -31.99
N ASN A 853 -29.31 -5.84 -33.18
CA ASN A 853 -29.20 -6.68 -34.37
C ASN A 853 -28.36 -5.93 -35.41
N ILE A 854 -27.15 -6.44 -35.67
CA ILE A 854 -26.28 -5.90 -36.73
C ILE A 854 -26.44 -6.80 -37.96
N THR A 855 -26.82 -6.21 -39.09
CA THR A 855 -27.15 -6.96 -40.31
C THR A 855 -25.90 -7.46 -41.05
N ASN A 856 -26.10 -8.33 -42.04
CA ASN A 856 -25.09 -8.58 -43.06
C ASN A 856 -24.84 -7.31 -43.88
N ALA A 857 -23.67 -7.21 -44.51
CA ALA A 857 -23.34 -6.13 -45.44
C ALA A 857 -24.30 -6.14 -46.64
N ALA A 858 -24.79 -4.97 -47.06
CA ALA A 858 -25.78 -4.86 -48.13
C ALA A 858 -25.20 -5.22 -49.52
N SER A 859 -23.90 -5.06 -49.71
CA SER A 859 -23.17 -5.40 -50.95
C SER A 859 -22.99 -6.91 -51.20
N GLY A 860 -23.12 -7.76 -50.18
CA GLY A 860 -23.10 -9.23 -50.31
C GLY A 860 -21.78 -9.85 -50.79
N ASP A 861 -20.67 -9.10 -50.78
CA ASP A 861 -19.37 -9.54 -51.29
C ASP A 861 -18.55 -10.25 -50.19
N ASP A 862 -17.88 -11.35 -50.52
CA ASP A 862 -17.17 -12.25 -49.55
C ASP A 862 -15.96 -11.59 -48.86
N LEU A 863 -15.56 -10.39 -49.30
CA LEU A 863 -14.53 -9.55 -48.70
C LEU A 863 -15.11 -8.47 -47.76
N SER A 864 -16.26 -8.74 -47.14
CA SER A 864 -16.94 -7.78 -46.26
C SER A 864 -16.01 -7.31 -45.13
N SER A 865 -15.82 -5.98 -45.02
CA SER A 865 -15.03 -5.40 -43.93
C SER A 865 -15.67 -5.79 -42.58
N PRO A 866 -14.87 -6.19 -41.57
CA PRO A 866 -15.42 -6.57 -40.27
C PRO A 866 -16.08 -5.37 -39.61
N TRP A 867 -17.17 -5.63 -38.91
CA TRP A 867 -17.74 -4.69 -37.96
C TRP A 867 -17.27 -5.02 -36.54
N GLN A 868 -17.18 -4.00 -35.69
CA GLN A 868 -16.79 -4.17 -34.30
C GLN A 868 -17.48 -3.09 -33.46
N ILE A 869 -18.09 -3.50 -32.35
CA ILE A 869 -18.49 -2.58 -31.28
C ILE A 869 -17.23 -2.26 -30.47
N SER A 870 -17.05 -1.02 -30.06
CA SER A 870 -15.94 -0.62 -29.19
C SER A 870 -16.40 -0.39 -27.76
N ASP A 871 -17.61 0.17 -27.57
CA ASP A 871 -18.16 0.47 -26.26
C ASP A 871 -19.71 0.57 -26.31
N VAL A 872 -20.36 0.29 -25.17
CA VAL A 872 -21.82 0.40 -24.97
C VAL A 872 -22.11 1.02 -23.60
N GLN A 873 -22.63 2.25 -23.61
CA GLN A 873 -22.98 3.00 -22.41
C GLN A 873 -24.50 3.14 -22.33
N VAL A 874 -25.06 2.97 -21.13
CA VAL A 874 -26.51 3.03 -20.91
C VAL A 874 -26.79 3.88 -19.69
N GLN A 875 -27.76 4.79 -19.80
CA GLN A 875 -28.31 5.61 -18.73
C GLN A 875 -29.77 5.16 -18.55
N LEU A 876 -30.17 4.84 -17.31
CA LEU A 876 -31.53 4.41 -16.97
C LEU A 876 -32.16 5.41 -16.01
N SER A 877 -33.35 5.91 -16.35
CA SER A 877 -34.14 6.76 -15.47
C SER A 877 -35.49 6.13 -15.16
N GLY A 878 -36.01 6.41 -13.97
CA GLY A 878 -37.24 5.81 -13.47
C GLY A 878 -37.75 6.44 -12.19
N THR A 879 -38.64 5.73 -11.52
CA THR A 879 -39.12 6.06 -10.17
C THR A 879 -38.95 4.85 -9.26
N LYS A 880 -38.44 5.04 -8.04
CA LYS A 880 -38.33 3.94 -7.07
C LYS A 880 -39.72 3.55 -6.58
N THR A 881 -39.99 2.25 -6.51
CA THR A 881 -41.29 1.71 -6.07
C THR A 881 -41.48 1.94 -4.56
N GLN A 882 -42.74 1.87 -4.09
CA GLN A 882 -43.11 1.98 -2.67
C GLN A 882 -42.98 0.67 -1.92
#